data_AF-A0A1H2EG31-F1
#
_entry.id   AF-A0A1H2EG31-F1
#
_cell.length_a   1.000
_cell.length_b   1.000
_cell.length_c   1.000
_cell.angle_alpha   90.00
_cell.angle_beta   90.00
_cell.angle_gamma   90.00
#
_symmetry.space_group_name_H-M   'P 1'
#
loop_
_entity.id
_entity.type
_entity.pdbx_description
1 polymer ?
#
loop_
_entity_poly.entity_id
_entity_poly.type
_entity_poly.pdbx_seq_one_letter_code
_entity_poly.pdbx_strand_id
1 'polypeptide(L)'
;MKPIRILASALALCAGLGAPSSLHAEEGRLLWRLGAEDGSSAEFTGTSIPSAFAIPENWATRTSWPEWAAASDKRSDWTCDLSYTLDAVPKGGALFAFKPVTASPYVPELAVFSNGFPCGIIQVGGASYPGIGVKAQEPKDRRFAREHRIYIPREFLVEGKNTLRVQRLGHPYNRNLFLFIDFTIDYLRLSALDKIPDEPLHGNLIHLGYSEGQFDINPQTIATAQPGHEWMGVAYSNNPERATFWDAVRSRQSPADQSSYLQKLKELNMAVILNGWGCDRTTDAQIVDGQLPENAKTYLSNLLRTYGSMVQYYEICNEPTQNITKASYQYCLAVARYVLANKPATLVLIPPGYSFGGGWGDPKNWDGTAEGRENRRALDALCGAYNGHSFGQSYLNSARGGSLIENIDTHGTLRDGVAEVPNGFDKPFITTEMGAATSLWDLQEIGTNRYASSLDRNLRAHIAFADLFCAADLWRNGVAYNYLTGTPDDPATWQAAPCSDGKDPRGGPDSETRVKVLRRLALAYSTHGRPLPYVYADPEAARNQLVYFRAVDTSALAPLPGSGATSRKILLSFVNFDEQKPHDLAVRVTLPFAGKCTAVRYGPEPSYTAARSEVSLDPKPELELSVKLGPGEAAEYIVEPPA
;
A
#
# COMPACT_ATOMS: atom_id res chain seq x y z
N MET A 1 -38.84 49.27 -8.77
CA MET A 1 -37.90 48.13 -8.85
C MET A 1 -37.80 47.50 -7.46
N LYS A 2 -38.32 46.28 -7.30
CA LYS A 2 -38.29 45.53 -6.02
C LYS A 2 -37.06 44.62 -6.00
N PRO A 3 -36.35 44.46 -4.87
CA PRO A 3 -35.26 43.49 -4.79
C PRO A 3 -35.83 42.08 -4.57
N ILE A 4 -35.40 41.15 -5.42
CA ILE A 4 -35.69 39.72 -5.29
C ILE A 4 -34.70 39.13 -4.29
N ARG A 5 -35.22 38.60 -3.18
CA ARG A 5 -34.51 37.75 -2.24
C ARG A 5 -34.17 36.42 -2.92
N ILE A 6 -32.88 36.11 -3.06
CA ILE A 6 -32.42 34.77 -3.43
C ILE A 6 -32.36 33.93 -2.14
N LEU A 7 -33.18 32.88 -2.10
CA LEU A 7 -33.17 31.87 -1.03
C LEU A 7 -31.84 31.12 -1.04
N ALA A 8 -31.11 31.20 0.06
CA ALA A 8 -30.10 30.23 0.45
C ALA A 8 -30.82 29.01 1.05
N SER A 9 -31.00 27.94 0.28
CA SER A 9 -31.58 26.67 0.78
C SER A 9 -31.20 25.50 -0.16
N ALA A 10 -29.95 25.06 -0.13
CA ALA A 10 -29.52 23.74 -0.65
C ALA A 10 -28.08 23.44 -0.18
N LEU A 11 -27.86 23.37 1.13
CA LEU A 11 -26.55 23.01 1.70
C LEU A 11 -26.76 22.22 2.99
N ALA A 12 -27.45 21.08 2.88
CA ALA A 12 -27.57 20.07 3.93
C ALA A 12 -28.24 18.81 3.36
N LEU A 13 -27.53 18.01 2.55
CA LEU A 13 -27.92 16.61 2.31
C LEU A 13 -26.78 15.77 1.69
N CYS A 14 -25.57 15.80 2.25
CA CYS A 14 -24.49 14.85 1.90
C CYS A 14 -23.67 14.42 3.13
N ALA A 15 -24.32 14.24 4.29
CA ALA A 15 -23.73 13.59 5.45
C ALA A 15 -24.42 12.24 5.64
N GLY A 16 -23.89 11.20 4.99
CA GLY A 16 -24.52 9.87 5.04
C GLY A 16 -24.12 8.95 3.90
N LEU A 17 -22.83 8.88 3.58
CA LEU A 17 -22.27 7.78 2.79
C LEU A 17 -21.00 7.36 3.50
N GLY A 18 -21.02 6.15 4.05
CA GLY A 18 -19.92 5.61 4.84
C GLY A 18 -18.63 5.68 4.05
N ALA A 19 -17.68 6.47 4.52
CA ALA A 19 -16.30 6.03 4.51
C ALA A 19 -16.30 4.63 5.14
N PRO A 20 -15.49 3.66 4.66
CA PRO A 20 -15.20 2.51 5.49
C PRO A 20 -14.79 3.07 6.84
N SER A 21 -15.59 2.77 7.87
CA SER A 21 -15.29 3.11 9.24
C SER A 21 -13.83 2.76 9.42
N SER A 22 -13.02 3.76 9.71
CA SER A 22 -11.61 3.59 9.96
C SER A 22 -11.46 2.41 10.91
N LEU A 23 -10.99 1.27 10.41
CA LEU A 23 -10.59 0.10 11.18
C LEU A 23 -9.29 0.48 11.91
N HIS A 24 -9.39 1.52 12.74
CA HIS A 24 -8.41 1.81 13.75
C HIS A 24 -8.68 0.79 14.85
N ALA A 25 -7.69 -0.02 15.18
CA ALA A 25 -7.67 -0.61 16.52
C ALA A 25 -7.93 0.55 17.50
N GLU A 26 -9.01 0.46 18.30
CA GLU A 26 -9.28 1.47 19.31
C GLU A 26 -8.02 1.60 20.17
N GLU A 27 -7.42 2.80 20.18
CA GLU A 27 -6.26 3.07 21.01
C GLU A 27 -6.69 2.88 22.46
N GLY A 28 -6.19 1.82 23.10
CA GLY A 28 -6.42 1.62 24.53
C GLY A 28 -5.53 2.55 25.36
N ARG A 29 -5.35 2.21 26.64
CA ARG A 29 -4.66 3.07 27.60
C ARG A 29 -3.22 3.37 27.17
N LEU A 30 -2.86 4.65 27.08
CA LEU A 30 -1.49 5.10 26.83
C LEU A 30 -0.54 4.59 27.92
N LEU A 31 0.54 3.91 27.51
CA LEU A 31 1.59 3.41 28.39
C LEU A 31 2.69 4.45 28.55
N TRP A 32 3.13 5.03 27.43
CA TRP A 32 4.07 6.15 27.41
C TRP A 32 4.06 6.89 26.07
N ARG A 33 4.59 8.12 26.09
CA ARG A 33 4.87 8.94 24.91
C ARG A 33 6.21 9.67 25.06
N LEU A 34 6.93 9.76 23.95
CA LEU A 34 8.08 10.62 23.74
C LEU A 34 7.71 11.64 22.65
N GLY A 35 7.87 12.93 22.93
CA GLY A 35 7.35 14.02 22.09
C GLY A 35 5.94 14.50 22.45
N ALA A 36 5.47 15.50 21.72
CA ALA A 36 4.12 16.03 21.71
C ALA A 36 3.39 15.62 20.42
N GLU A 37 2.07 15.67 20.44
CA GLU A 37 1.25 15.44 19.26
C GLU A 37 0.79 16.79 18.73
N ASP A 38 1.72 17.55 18.16
CA ASP A 38 1.48 18.92 17.71
C ASP A 38 2.02 19.22 16.30
N GLY A 39 2.60 18.20 15.64
CA GLY A 39 3.15 18.33 14.29
C GLY A 39 4.46 19.09 14.25
N SER A 40 5.18 19.15 15.37
CA SER A 40 6.45 19.85 15.55
C SER A 40 7.50 18.92 16.10
N SER A 41 8.75 19.37 16.08
CA SER A 41 9.87 18.65 16.70
C SER A 41 10.66 19.56 17.64
N ALA A 42 10.04 20.65 18.08
CA ALA A 42 10.70 21.77 18.76
C ALA A 42 11.21 21.41 20.16
N GLU A 43 10.57 20.43 20.79
CA GLU A 43 10.90 19.91 22.11
C GLU A 43 12.15 19.01 22.12
N PHE A 44 12.57 18.49 20.96
CA PHE A 44 13.76 17.65 20.80
C PHE A 44 15.00 18.51 20.52
N THR A 45 15.69 18.90 21.58
CA THR A 45 16.86 19.79 21.49
C THR A 45 18.21 19.06 21.56
N GLY A 46 18.19 17.72 21.60
CA GLY A 46 19.40 16.92 21.64
C GLY A 46 20.15 16.91 20.31
N THR A 47 21.45 16.63 20.36
CA THR A 47 22.33 16.58 19.16
C THR A 47 22.46 15.17 18.58
N SER A 48 22.05 14.14 19.32
CA SER A 48 22.09 12.74 18.91
C SER A 48 20.98 11.95 19.59
N ILE A 49 20.67 10.77 19.05
CA ILE A 49 19.81 9.78 19.71
C ILE A 49 20.67 8.95 20.67
N PRO A 50 20.21 8.72 21.92
CA PRO A 50 20.90 7.80 22.82
C PRO A 50 20.74 6.35 22.36
N SER A 51 21.79 5.53 22.49
CA SER A 51 21.69 4.09 22.15
C SER A 51 20.72 3.33 23.05
N ALA A 52 20.48 3.82 24.27
CA ALA A 52 19.50 3.30 25.20
C ALA A 52 18.86 4.46 25.99
N PHE A 53 17.55 4.39 26.21
CA PHE A 53 16.81 5.43 26.91
C PHE A 53 15.72 4.81 27.78
N ALA A 54 15.73 5.14 29.07
CA ALA A 54 14.66 4.75 29.98
C ALA A 54 13.54 5.80 29.88
N ILE A 55 12.32 5.35 29.56
CA ILE A 55 11.16 6.22 29.57
C ILE A 55 10.97 6.74 31.01
N PRO A 56 11.01 8.07 31.23
CA PRO A 56 10.92 8.63 32.57
C PRO A 56 9.47 8.56 33.07
N GLU A 57 9.27 8.37 34.38
CA GLU A 57 7.93 8.29 34.99
C GLU A 57 7.09 9.56 34.76
N ASN A 58 7.75 10.72 34.60
CA ASN A 58 7.09 11.99 34.34
C ASN A 58 6.83 12.27 32.84
N TRP A 59 6.95 11.27 31.96
CA TRP A 59 6.74 11.45 30.51
C TRP A 59 5.43 12.20 30.17
N ALA A 60 4.36 11.96 30.94
CA ALA A 60 3.03 12.52 30.67
C ALA A 60 2.95 14.04 30.86
N THR A 61 3.81 14.63 31.69
CA THR A 61 3.83 16.08 31.98
C THR A 61 5.07 16.77 31.42
N ARG A 62 5.95 16.03 30.74
CA ARG A 62 7.20 16.55 30.19
C ARG A 62 6.97 17.30 28.89
N THR A 63 7.59 18.46 28.74
CA THR A 63 7.44 19.36 27.57
C THR A 63 8.73 19.55 26.77
N SER A 64 9.82 18.86 27.14
CA SER A 64 11.13 18.97 26.50
C SER A 64 11.89 17.64 26.57
N TRP A 65 12.62 17.29 25.51
CA TRP A 65 13.42 16.07 25.39
C TRP A 65 14.85 16.41 24.95
N PRO A 66 15.64 17.09 25.82
CA PRO A 66 17.01 17.51 25.49
C PRO A 66 17.97 16.34 25.23
N GLU A 67 17.60 15.13 25.63
CA GLU A 67 18.37 13.91 25.41
C GLU A 67 18.21 13.37 23.97
N TRP A 68 17.24 13.85 23.21
CA TRP A 68 16.84 13.30 21.91
C TRP A 68 17.04 14.30 20.78
N ALA A 69 17.64 13.83 19.69
CA ALA A 69 17.63 14.55 18.42
C ALA A 69 16.32 14.33 17.66
N ALA A 70 15.76 15.44 17.14
CA ALA A 70 14.55 15.42 16.31
C ALA A 70 14.72 14.65 14.99
N ALA A 71 15.91 14.78 14.38
CA ALA A 71 16.14 14.39 13.00
C ALA A 71 17.11 13.21 12.89
N SER A 72 16.86 12.35 11.92
CA SER A 72 17.86 11.43 11.39
C SER A 72 18.64 12.14 10.29
N ASP A 73 19.98 12.16 10.36
CA ASP A 73 20.80 12.83 9.36
C ASP A 73 21.39 11.83 8.33
N LYS A 74 22.20 12.30 7.38
CA LYS A 74 22.77 11.46 6.30
C LYS A 74 23.85 10.47 6.78
N ARG A 75 24.24 10.50 8.06
CA ARG A 75 25.37 9.76 8.64
C ARG A 75 25.03 9.05 9.96
N SER A 76 23.88 9.35 10.57
CA SER A 76 23.52 8.84 11.89
C SER A 76 22.75 7.52 11.80
N ASP A 77 23.28 6.50 12.45
CA ASP A 77 22.48 5.36 12.88
C ASP A 77 21.48 5.85 13.94
N TRP A 78 20.23 6.02 13.54
CA TRP A 78 19.15 6.46 14.42
C TRP A 78 18.57 5.19 15.08
N THR A 79 19.23 4.73 16.15
CA THR A 79 18.86 3.49 16.84
C THR A 79 18.83 3.70 18.35
N CYS A 80 17.76 3.27 19.00
CA CYS A 80 17.59 3.37 20.45
C CYS A 80 16.85 2.17 21.03
N ASP A 81 17.36 1.65 22.15
CA ASP A 81 16.65 0.72 23.03
C ASP A 81 15.85 1.48 24.10
N LEU A 82 14.54 1.59 23.90
CA LEU A 82 13.61 2.22 24.84
C LEU A 82 13.22 1.24 25.95
N SER A 83 13.62 1.51 27.19
CA SER A 83 13.26 0.71 28.36
C SER A 83 12.02 1.27 29.07
N TYR A 84 11.06 0.40 29.39
CA TYR A 84 9.84 0.73 30.12
C TYR A 84 9.37 -0.45 30.98
N THR A 85 8.45 -0.21 31.91
CA THR A 85 7.91 -1.24 32.82
C THR A 85 6.42 -1.44 32.57
N LEU A 86 5.96 -2.68 32.64
CA LEU A 86 4.55 -3.06 32.61
C LEU A 86 4.17 -3.75 33.91
N ASP A 87 3.13 -3.26 34.59
CA ASP A 87 2.57 -3.95 35.77
C ASP A 87 1.93 -5.29 35.40
N ALA A 88 1.45 -5.42 34.17
CA ALA A 88 0.94 -6.65 33.58
C ALA A 88 1.00 -6.54 32.05
N VAL A 89 1.14 -7.67 31.36
CA VAL A 89 1.04 -7.72 29.90
C VAL A 89 -0.39 -7.37 29.45
N PRO A 90 -0.59 -6.34 28.60
CA PRO A 90 -1.91 -6.04 28.04
C PRO A 90 -2.55 -7.25 27.35
N LYS A 91 -3.86 -7.44 27.56
CA LYS A 91 -4.59 -8.63 27.08
C LYS A 91 -4.51 -8.81 25.56
N GLY A 92 -4.54 -7.70 24.84
CA GLY A 92 -4.49 -7.65 23.38
C GLY A 92 -3.12 -7.34 22.80
N GLY A 93 -2.06 -7.24 23.61
CA GLY A 93 -0.76 -6.73 23.17
C GLY A 93 -0.69 -5.20 23.20
N ALA A 94 0.22 -4.61 22.44
CA ALA A 94 0.42 -3.16 22.41
C ALA A 94 0.38 -2.61 20.99
N LEU A 95 0.18 -1.30 20.87
CA LEU A 95 0.24 -0.57 19.62
C LEU A 95 1.34 0.49 19.75
N PHE A 96 2.41 0.34 18.98
CA PHE A 96 3.44 1.36 18.85
C PHE A 96 3.07 2.31 17.72
N ALA A 97 3.17 3.61 17.95
CA ALA A 97 2.91 4.63 16.96
C ALA A 97 4.12 5.54 16.76
N PHE A 98 4.39 5.87 15.50
CA PHE A 98 5.46 6.73 15.04
C PHE A 98 4.86 7.81 14.14
N LYS A 99 5.11 9.07 14.46
CA LYS A 99 4.67 10.21 13.66
C LYS A 99 5.88 11.02 13.20
N PRO A 100 6.15 11.11 11.88
CA PRO A 100 7.12 12.05 11.36
C PRO A 100 6.51 13.45 11.22
N VAL A 101 7.35 14.48 11.29
CA VAL A 101 7.03 15.85 10.83
C VAL A 101 7.36 15.98 9.35
N THR A 102 8.54 15.49 8.96
CA THR A 102 9.02 15.47 7.57
C THR A 102 9.79 14.18 7.30
N ALA A 103 9.79 13.75 6.05
CA ALA A 103 10.60 12.63 5.57
C ALA A 103 10.99 12.83 4.11
N SER A 104 12.11 12.23 3.74
CA SER A 104 12.64 12.26 2.38
C SER A 104 11.85 11.37 1.41
N PRO A 105 11.81 11.71 0.10
CA PRO A 105 11.28 10.85 -0.95
C PRO A 105 12.11 9.57 -1.22
N TYR A 106 13.16 9.26 -0.47
CA TYR A 106 13.86 7.97 -0.59
C TYR A 106 13.34 6.86 0.35
N VAL A 107 12.20 7.11 1.02
CA VAL A 107 11.50 6.16 1.90
C VAL A 107 12.39 5.67 3.06
N PRO A 108 12.59 6.50 4.10
CA PRO A 108 13.21 6.03 5.32
C PRO A 108 12.46 4.84 5.92
N GLU A 109 13.20 3.91 6.53
CA GLU A 109 12.65 2.72 7.18
C GLU A 109 12.97 2.72 8.67
N LEU A 110 12.00 2.32 9.50
CA LEU A 110 12.18 2.12 10.94
C LEU A 110 11.77 0.70 11.33
N ALA A 111 12.75 -0.16 11.64
CA ALA A 111 12.50 -1.47 12.23
C ALA A 111 12.18 -1.35 13.72
N VAL A 112 11.19 -2.12 14.16
CA VAL A 112 10.73 -2.14 15.55
C VAL A 112 10.84 -3.56 16.10
N PHE A 113 11.50 -3.69 17.25
CA PHE A 113 11.62 -4.96 17.97
C PHE A 113 11.15 -4.83 19.41
N SER A 114 10.35 -5.79 19.87
CA SER A 114 9.94 -5.89 21.27
C SER A 114 10.68 -7.05 21.93
N ASN A 115 11.46 -6.75 22.98
CA ASN A 115 12.29 -7.73 23.69
C ASN A 115 13.21 -8.56 22.76
N GLY A 116 13.63 -7.93 21.66
CA GLY A 116 14.47 -8.51 20.61
C GLY A 116 13.70 -9.23 19.49
N PHE A 117 12.38 -9.37 19.57
CA PHE A 117 11.59 -9.99 18.51
C PHE A 117 11.07 -8.97 17.50
N PRO A 118 11.15 -9.27 16.18
CA PRO A 118 10.75 -8.34 15.13
C PRO A 118 9.23 -8.16 15.10
N CYS A 119 8.78 -6.91 15.24
CA CYS A 119 7.35 -6.55 15.22
C CYS A 119 6.92 -6.02 13.84
N GLY A 120 7.83 -5.38 13.11
CA GLY A 120 7.56 -4.85 11.76
C GLY A 120 8.59 -3.80 11.36
N ILE A 121 8.50 -3.36 10.10
CA ILE A 121 9.30 -2.26 9.55
C ILE A 121 8.34 -1.18 9.05
N ILE A 122 8.41 0.02 9.61
CA ILE A 122 7.65 1.16 9.11
C ILE A 122 8.33 1.70 7.86
N GLN A 123 7.57 1.81 6.78
CA GLN A 123 7.95 2.59 5.60
C GLN A 123 7.46 4.02 5.80
N VAL A 124 8.36 5.01 5.80
CA VAL A 124 8.00 6.41 6.05
C VAL A 124 7.86 7.16 4.73
N GLY A 125 6.66 7.65 4.46
CA GLY A 125 6.32 8.36 3.22
C GLY A 125 6.77 9.81 3.34
N GLY A 126 7.43 10.32 2.32
CA GLY A 126 8.13 11.60 2.41
C GLY A 126 8.10 12.38 1.10
N ALA A 127 8.02 13.70 1.22
CA ALA A 127 8.07 14.65 0.10
C ALA A 127 9.05 15.80 0.36
N SER A 128 9.76 15.77 1.50
CA SER A 128 10.67 16.83 1.94
C SER A 128 11.94 16.76 1.11
N TYR A 129 12.03 17.63 0.11
CA TYR A 129 13.25 17.88 -0.63
C TYR A 129 13.12 19.22 -1.38
N PRO A 130 14.03 20.18 -1.18
CA PRO A 130 14.01 21.41 -1.95
C PRO A 130 14.30 21.06 -3.42
N GLY A 131 13.27 21.11 -4.26
CA GLY A 131 13.43 20.79 -5.67
C GLY A 131 14.48 21.70 -6.32
N ILE A 132 15.48 21.11 -6.96
CA ILE A 132 16.43 21.87 -7.77
C ILE A 132 15.68 22.32 -9.03
N GLY A 133 15.54 23.64 -9.23
CA GLY A 133 14.85 24.20 -10.41
C GLY A 133 13.36 24.49 -10.23
N VAL A 134 12.85 24.51 -9.00
CA VAL A 134 11.45 24.88 -8.68
C VAL A 134 11.15 26.31 -9.17
N LYS A 135 10.02 26.47 -9.89
CA LYS A 135 9.61 27.79 -10.42
C LYS A 135 9.05 28.66 -9.30
N ALA A 136 9.08 29.98 -9.48
CA ALA A 136 8.61 30.95 -8.47
C ALA A 136 7.14 30.75 -8.03
N GLN A 137 6.33 30.06 -8.83
CA GLN A 137 4.91 29.81 -8.57
C GLN A 137 4.61 28.48 -7.88
N GLU A 138 5.65 27.73 -7.45
CA GLU A 138 5.53 26.40 -6.87
C GLU A 138 5.97 26.38 -5.40
N PRO A 139 5.50 25.40 -4.60
CA PRO A 139 6.01 25.21 -3.25
C PRO A 139 7.53 24.99 -3.27
N LYS A 140 8.24 25.74 -2.43
CA LYS A 140 9.68 25.61 -2.22
C LYS A 140 10.05 24.30 -1.52
N ASP A 141 9.08 23.72 -0.80
CA ASP A 141 9.19 22.45 -0.10
C ASP A 141 7.79 21.82 0.08
N ARG A 142 7.75 20.54 0.42
CA ARG A 142 6.53 19.75 0.61
C ARG A 142 6.64 18.91 1.87
N ARG A 143 5.59 18.91 2.69
CA ARG A 143 5.53 18.11 3.92
C ARG A 143 4.34 17.19 3.87
N PHE A 144 4.63 15.90 3.96
CA PHE A 144 3.64 14.85 4.14
C PHE A 144 3.97 14.12 5.43
N ALA A 145 3.00 14.07 6.34
CA ALA A 145 3.18 13.46 7.64
C ALA A 145 1.96 12.60 7.97
N ARG A 146 2.13 11.28 7.94
CA ARG A 146 1.11 10.30 8.33
C ARG A 146 1.59 9.55 9.56
N GLU A 147 0.71 9.32 10.52
CA GLU A 147 1.05 8.45 11.65
C GLU A 147 1.12 7.00 11.16
N HIS A 148 2.16 6.29 11.59
CA HIS A 148 2.39 4.89 11.31
C HIS A 148 2.24 4.07 12.60
N ARG A 149 1.64 2.89 12.53
CA ARG A 149 1.29 2.06 13.69
C ARG A 149 1.76 0.62 13.53
N ILE A 150 2.47 0.08 14.52
CA ILE A 150 2.87 -1.32 14.59
C ILE A 150 2.13 -2.01 15.73
N TYR A 151 1.41 -3.09 15.41
CA TYR A 151 0.92 -4.03 16.40
C TYR A 151 2.08 -4.84 17.00
N ILE A 152 2.15 -4.88 18.32
CA ILE A 152 3.10 -5.69 19.08
C ILE A 152 2.32 -6.83 19.75
N PRO A 153 2.53 -8.10 19.32
CA PRO A 153 1.90 -9.25 19.94
C PRO A 153 2.19 -9.32 21.44
N ARG A 154 1.19 -9.74 22.21
CA ARG A 154 1.34 -9.92 23.67
C ARG A 154 2.43 -10.93 24.02
N GLU A 155 2.67 -11.90 23.13
CA GLU A 155 3.70 -12.94 23.26
C GLU A 155 5.12 -12.33 23.24
N PHE A 156 5.27 -11.10 22.76
CA PHE A 156 6.55 -10.38 22.70
C PHE A 156 6.74 -9.40 23.86
N LEU A 157 5.81 -9.38 24.81
CA LEU A 157 5.81 -8.53 26.00
C LEU A 157 5.92 -9.39 27.26
N VAL A 158 6.49 -8.81 28.31
CA VAL A 158 6.62 -9.47 29.63
C VAL A 158 6.11 -8.54 30.73
N GLU A 159 5.71 -9.13 31.86
CA GLU A 159 5.50 -8.36 33.09
C GLU A 159 6.86 -7.84 33.61
N GLY A 160 6.88 -6.61 34.13
CA GLY A 160 8.10 -5.94 34.54
C GLY A 160 8.80 -5.23 33.38
N LYS A 161 10.14 -5.34 33.32
CA LYS A 161 10.97 -4.56 32.40
C LYS A 161 10.87 -5.09 30.97
N ASN A 162 10.54 -4.21 30.05
CA ASN A 162 10.51 -4.45 28.61
C ASN A 162 11.51 -3.54 27.89
N THR A 163 11.92 -3.94 26.69
CA THR A 163 12.73 -3.12 25.77
C THR A 163 12.05 -3.04 24.42
N LEU A 164 11.85 -1.84 23.90
CA LEU A 164 11.45 -1.58 22.52
C LEU A 164 12.64 -0.98 21.76
N ARG A 165 13.21 -1.74 20.83
CA ARG A 165 14.23 -1.21 19.92
C ARG A 165 13.54 -0.53 18.75
N VAL A 166 13.88 0.73 18.51
CA VAL A 166 13.57 1.44 17.27
C VAL A 166 14.88 1.63 16.52
N GLN A 167 14.94 1.15 15.28
CA GLN A 167 16.17 1.12 14.48
C GLN A 167 15.90 1.65 13.09
N ARG A 168 16.53 2.77 12.73
CA ARG A 168 16.55 3.22 11.34
C ARG A 168 17.40 2.27 10.52
N LEU A 169 16.85 1.82 9.40
CA LEU A 169 17.59 0.99 8.46
C LEU A 169 18.24 1.85 7.38
N GLY A 170 19.41 1.43 6.90
CA GLY A 170 19.92 1.89 5.62
C GLY A 170 19.13 1.29 4.46
N HIS A 171 19.47 1.72 3.25
CA HIS A 171 18.83 1.30 2.02
C HIS A 171 18.70 -0.24 1.90
N PRO A 172 17.56 -0.82 1.44
CA PRO A 172 17.34 -2.28 1.41
C PRO A 172 18.46 -3.10 0.79
N TYR A 173 18.94 -2.66 -0.38
CA TYR A 173 20.01 -3.33 -1.13
C TYR A 173 21.43 -2.92 -0.72
N ASN A 174 21.57 -1.98 0.22
CA ASN A 174 22.85 -1.57 0.80
C ASN A 174 22.60 -0.98 2.19
N ARG A 175 22.51 -1.83 3.23
CA ARG A 175 22.11 -1.42 4.59
C ARG A 175 23.05 -0.42 5.27
N ASN A 176 24.24 -0.19 4.73
CA ASN A 176 25.17 0.83 5.21
C ASN A 176 24.99 2.20 4.51
N LEU A 177 24.12 2.28 3.51
CA LEU A 177 23.84 3.49 2.76
C LEU A 177 22.65 4.24 3.38
N PHE A 178 22.94 5.38 4.04
CA PHE A 178 21.94 6.30 4.62
C PHE A 178 21.71 7.56 3.77
N LEU A 179 22.22 7.56 2.54
CA LEU A 179 22.13 8.70 1.64
C LEU A 179 20.65 8.99 1.32
N PHE A 180 20.23 10.23 1.60
CA PHE A 180 18.88 10.74 1.35
C PHE A 180 17.74 10.05 2.10
N ILE A 181 17.95 9.18 3.08
CA ILE A 181 16.84 8.55 3.83
C ILE A 181 16.57 9.21 5.18
N ASP A 182 16.50 10.54 5.18
CA ASP A 182 16.27 11.36 6.38
C ASP A 182 14.77 11.55 6.73
N PHE A 183 14.51 11.76 8.02
CA PHE A 183 13.21 12.14 8.58
C PHE A 183 13.38 12.92 9.88
N THR A 184 12.35 13.67 10.26
CA THR A 184 12.22 14.35 11.56
C THR A 184 10.99 13.80 12.28
N ILE A 185 11.07 13.60 13.59
CA ILE A 185 9.97 13.03 14.41
C ILE A 185 9.13 14.11 15.09
N ASP A 186 7.84 13.80 15.24
CA ASP A 186 6.87 14.50 16.10
C ASP A 186 6.76 13.74 17.42
N TYR A 187 6.38 12.46 17.36
CA TYR A 187 6.36 11.62 18.54
C TYR A 187 6.56 10.13 18.25
N LEU A 188 6.91 9.43 19.34
CA LEU A 188 6.79 7.99 19.51
C LEU A 188 5.82 7.72 20.66
N ARG A 189 4.89 6.78 20.51
CA ARG A 189 3.99 6.40 21.62
C ARG A 189 3.69 4.91 21.64
N LEU A 190 3.36 4.41 22.83
CA LEU A 190 2.95 3.03 23.04
C LEU A 190 1.64 3.00 23.82
N SER A 191 0.64 2.31 23.29
CA SER A 191 -0.66 2.12 23.92
C SER A 191 -0.93 0.65 24.18
N ALA A 192 -1.56 0.32 25.30
CA ALA A 192 -2.04 -1.02 25.61
C ALA A 192 -3.31 -1.33 24.81
N LEU A 193 -3.48 -2.57 24.35
CA LEU A 193 -4.70 -3.04 23.71
C LEU A 193 -5.47 -3.98 24.65
N ASP A 194 -6.79 -3.77 24.75
CA ASP A 194 -7.67 -4.59 25.60
C ASP A 194 -8.05 -5.92 24.95
N LYS A 195 -8.00 -6.01 23.62
CA LYS A 195 -8.23 -7.21 22.81
C LYS A 195 -7.25 -7.26 21.64
N ILE A 196 -7.01 -8.46 21.11
CA ILE A 196 -6.27 -8.65 19.85
C ILE A 196 -6.99 -7.84 18.76
N PRO A 197 -6.27 -7.03 17.96
CA PRO A 197 -6.91 -6.24 16.91
C PRO A 197 -7.49 -7.13 15.81
N ASP A 198 -8.43 -6.60 15.05
CA ASP A 198 -9.02 -7.33 13.92
C ASP A 198 -8.09 -7.33 12.68
N GLU A 199 -6.92 -6.65 12.76
CA GLU A 199 -5.90 -6.52 11.71
C GLU A 199 -4.49 -6.31 12.31
N PRO A 200 -3.43 -6.97 11.81
CA PRO A 200 -2.04 -6.66 12.18
C PRO A 200 -1.54 -5.44 11.42
N LEU A 201 -1.58 -4.29 12.09
CA LEU A 201 -1.08 -3.02 11.56
C LEU A 201 0.46 -3.02 11.54
N HIS A 202 1.09 -2.81 10.37
CA HIS A 202 2.55 -2.59 10.21
C HIS A 202 2.85 -1.30 9.43
N GLY A 203 2.62 -0.17 10.07
CA GLY A 203 2.65 1.14 9.47
C GLY A 203 1.22 1.60 9.18
N ASN A 204 0.78 1.43 7.94
CA ASN A 204 -0.58 1.77 7.53
C ASN A 204 -1.35 0.50 7.16
N LEU A 205 -2.67 0.53 7.30
CA LEU A 205 -3.51 -0.44 6.62
C LEU A 205 -3.48 -0.11 5.13
N ILE A 206 -2.91 -1.03 4.34
CA ILE A 206 -2.75 -0.87 2.90
C ILE A 206 -3.24 -2.10 2.18
N HIS A 207 -3.95 -1.93 1.08
CA HIS A 207 -4.32 -3.02 0.20
C HIS A 207 -3.48 -3.00 -1.06
N LEU A 208 -2.75 -4.09 -1.33
CA LEU A 208 -1.88 -4.23 -2.49
C LEU A 208 -2.48 -5.23 -3.47
N GLY A 209 -2.59 -4.83 -4.73
CA GLY A 209 -3.03 -5.70 -5.80
C GLY A 209 -2.21 -5.55 -7.06
N TYR A 210 -2.77 -5.97 -8.18
CA TYR A 210 -2.21 -5.73 -9.50
C TYR A 210 -3.32 -5.40 -10.52
N SER A 211 -2.88 -5.01 -11.72
CA SER A 211 -3.71 -5.11 -12.93
C SER A 211 -3.27 -6.35 -13.69
N GLU A 212 -4.21 -7.18 -14.11
CA GLU A 212 -3.89 -8.35 -14.94
C GLU A 212 -3.30 -7.99 -16.32
N GLY A 213 -3.61 -6.80 -16.82
CA GLY A 213 -3.22 -6.33 -18.15
C GLY A 213 -4.31 -6.54 -19.21
N GLN A 214 -3.96 -6.40 -20.49
CA GLN A 214 -4.89 -6.58 -21.60
C GLN A 214 -4.85 -8.02 -22.12
N PHE A 215 -5.64 -8.92 -21.53
CA PHE A 215 -5.92 -10.22 -22.12
C PHE A 215 -7.42 -10.54 -22.15
N ASP A 216 -7.80 -11.54 -22.95
CA ASP A 216 -9.19 -11.94 -23.12
C ASP A 216 -9.66 -12.79 -21.92
N ILE A 217 -10.73 -12.35 -21.24
CA ILE A 217 -11.42 -13.18 -20.25
C ILE A 217 -12.17 -14.29 -20.98
N ASN A 218 -11.78 -15.53 -20.70
CA ASN A 218 -12.36 -16.76 -21.22
C ASN A 218 -12.26 -17.86 -20.14
N PRO A 219 -12.87 -19.04 -20.33
CA PRO A 219 -12.83 -20.11 -19.33
C PRO A 219 -11.42 -20.50 -18.87
N GLN A 220 -10.42 -20.44 -19.76
CA GLN A 220 -9.04 -20.80 -19.43
C GLN A 220 -8.39 -19.73 -18.54
N THR A 221 -8.52 -18.44 -18.88
CA THR A 221 -7.96 -17.36 -18.06
C THR A 221 -8.71 -17.16 -16.74
N ILE A 222 -10.01 -17.49 -16.67
CA ILE A 222 -10.75 -17.57 -15.41
C ILE A 222 -10.16 -18.65 -14.49
N ALA A 223 -9.77 -19.80 -15.05
CA ALA A 223 -9.15 -20.88 -14.27
C ALA A 223 -7.77 -20.48 -13.71
N THR A 224 -7.08 -19.52 -14.34
CA THR A 224 -5.77 -19.04 -13.89
C THR A 224 -5.83 -17.89 -12.89
N ALA A 225 -7.00 -17.30 -12.64
CA ALA A 225 -7.15 -16.24 -11.64
C ALA A 225 -6.69 -16.69 -10.24
N GLN A 226 -7.16 -17.84 -9.75
CA GLN A 226 -6.74 -18.36 -8.44
C GLN A 226 -5.22 -18.57 -8.34
N PRO A 227 -4.57 -19.36 -9.22
CA PRO A 227 -3.13 -19.57 -9.11
C PRO A 227 -2.32 -18.29 -9.27
N GLY A 228 -2.77 -17.32 -10.08
CA GLY A 228 -2.14 -16.00 -10.20
C GLY A 228 -2.19 -15.21 -8.88
N HIS A 229 -3.39 -15.01 -8.34
CA HIS A 229 -3.59 -14.20 -7.12
C HIS A 229 -2.96 -14.83 -5.88
N GLU A 230 -3.01 -16.16 -5.77
CA GLU A 230 -2.33 -16.90 -4.70
C GLU A 230 -0.80 -16.80 -4.83
N TRP A 231 -0.24 -16.99 -6.04
CA TRP A 231 1.21 -16.91 -6.21
C TRP A 231 1.74 -15.50 -5.95
N MET A 232 1.02 -14.44 -6.32
CA MET A 232 1.41 -13.06 -6.02
C MET A 232 1.25 -12.69 -4.54
N GLY A 233 0.57 -13.52 -3.73
CA GLY A 233 0.37 -13.30 -2.29
C GLY A 233 -0.69 -12.24 -1.96
N VAL A 234 -1.69 -12.04 -2.84
CA VAL A 234 -2.75 -11.04 -2.65
C VAL A 234 -4.13 -11.64 -2.41
N ALA A 235 -4.31 -12.94 -2.63
CA ALA A 235 -5.60 -13.60 -2.47
C ALA A 235 -6.13 -13.58 -1.03
N TYR A 236 -7.45 -13.72 -0.91
CA TYR A 236 -8.22 -13.99 0.32
C TYR A 236 -8.33 -12.85 1.35
N SER A 237 -7.65 -11.73 1.12
CA SER A 237 -7.45 -10.67 2.11
C SER A 237 -8.06 -9.30 1.75
N ASN A 238 -9.11 -9.23 0.93
CA ASN A 238 -9.71 -7.95 0.48
C ASN A 238 -8.78 -7.06 -0.38
N ASN A 239 -7.67 -7.60 -0.88
CA ASN A 239 -6.80 -6.86 -1.80
C ASN A 239 -7.49 -6.60 -3.14
N PRO A 240 -7.10 -5.54 -3.87
CA PRO A 240 -7.73 -5.18 -5.12
C PRO A 240 -7.22 -6.00 -6.31
N GLU A 241 -8.09 -6.21 -7.29
CA GLU A 241 -7.74 -6.46 -8.68
C GLU A 241 -8.25 -5.29 -9.51
N ARG A 242 -7.39 -4.70 -10.33
CA ARG A 242 -7.81 -3.66 -11.27
C ARG A 242 -8.23 -4.27 -12.60
N ALA A 243 -9.55 -4.34 -12.78
CA ALA A 243 -10.23 -4.87 -13.94
C ALA A 243 -10.16 -3.92 -15.16
N THR A 244 -9.08 -3.97 -15.94
CA THR A 244 -8.85 -3.14 -17.14
C THR A 244 -9.51 -3.66 -18.42
N PHE A 245 -10.13 -4.83 -18.37
CA PHE A 245 -10.64 -5.57 -19.53
C PHE A 245 -11.95 -5.01 -20.13
N TRP A 246 -12.60 -4.02 -19.52
CA TRP A 246 -13.84 -3.39 -20.03
C TRP A 246 -13.63 -2.32 -21.12
N ASP A 247 -12.39 -1.91 -21.35
CA ASP A 247 -12.08 -0.90 -22.36
C ASP A 247 -11.60 -1.48 -23.70
N ALA A 248 -10.39 -2.04 -23.80
CA ALA A 248 -9.79 -2.34 -25.11
C ALA A 248 -10.24 -3.68 -25.75
N VAL A 249 -10.61 -4.67 -24.93
CA VAL A 249 -10.83 -6.07 -25.36
C VAL A 249 -12.26 -6.56 -25.17
N ARG A 250 -13.17 -5.68 -24.75
CA ARG A 250 -14.58 -6.02 -24.44
C ARG A 250 -15.28 -6.78 -25.57
N SER A 251 -15.02 -6.44 -26.84
CA SER A 251 -15.67 -7.11 -27.99
C SER A 251 -15.25 -8.57 -28.18
N ARG A 252 -14.24 -9.05 -27.44
CA ARG A 252 -13.68 -10.41 -27.53
C ARG A 252 -14.16 -11.32 -26.40
N GLN A 253 -15.05 -10.83 -25.53
CA GLN A 253 -15.43 -11.49 -24.28
C GLN A 253 -16.95 -11.54 -24.13
N SER A 254 -17.50 -12.66 -23.67
CA SER A 254 -18.95 -12.77 -23.46
C SER A 254 -19.35 -12.21 -22.09
N PRO A 255 -20.55 -11.60 -21.91
CA PRO A 255 -21.02 -11.16 -20.60
C PRO A 255 -21.05 -12.25 -19.52
N ALA A 256 -21.14 -13.52 -19.92
CA ALA A 256 -21.08 -14.67 -19.02
C ALA A 256 -19.66 -14.91 -18.48
N ASP A 257 -18.64 -14.80 -19.33
CA ASP A 257 -17.24 -14.90 -18.91
C ASP A 257 -16.87 -13.77 -17.96
N GLN A 258 -17.33 -12.55 -18.26
CA GLN A 258 -17.18 -11.37 -17.41
C GLN A 258 -17.74 -11.59 -16.00
N SER A 259 -18.96 -12.12 -15.92
CA SER A 259 -19.62 -12.42 -14.64
C SER A 259 -18.92 -13.56 -13.89
N SER A 260 -18.47 -14.58 -14.62
CA SER A 260 -17.75 -15.73 -14.05
C SER A 260 -16.40 -15.33 -13.48
N TYR A 261 -15.69 -14.43 -14.15
CA TYR A 261 -14.43 -13.87 -13.65
C TYR A 261 -14.64 -13.04 -12.37
N LEU A 262 -15.63 -12.15 -12.34
CA LEU A 262 -15.97 -11.40 -11.12
C LEU A 262 -16.42 -12.33 -9.98
N GLN A 263 -17.12 -13.42 -10.29
CA GLN A 263 -17.47 -14.44 -9.31
C GLN A 263 -16.22 -15.15 -8.78
N LYS A 264 -15.23 -15.41 -9.64
CA LYS A 264 -13.95 -15.98 -9.24
C LYS A 264 -13.17 -15.05 -8.31
N LEU A 265 -13.13 -13.74 -8.61
CA LEU A 265 -12.54 -12.74 -7.72
C LEU A 265 -13.27 -12.66 -6.37
N LYS A 266 -14.61 -12.81 -6.36
CA LYS A 266 -15.39 -12.93 -5.12
C LYS A 266 -15.01 -14.16 -4.29
N GLU A 267 -14.80 -15.32 -4.91
CA GLU A 267 -14.33 -16.54 -4.21
C GLU A 267 -12.95 -16.35 -3.58
N LEU A 268 -12.09 -15.57 -4.25
CA LEU A 268 -10.77 -15.20 -3.77
C LEU A 268 -10.81 -14.03 -2.78
N ASN A 269 -11.99 -13.55 -2.39
CA ASN A 269 -12.17 -12.39 -1.52
C ASN A 269 -11.36 -11.15 -1.97
N MET A 270 -11.35 -10.89 -3.27
CA MET A 270 -10.69 -9.76 -3.90
C MET A 270 -11.67 -8.59 -4.08
N ALA A 271 -11.21 -7.37 -3.77
CA ALA A 271 -11.92 -6.16 -4.15
C ALA A 271 -11.70 -5.89 -5.65
N VAL A 272 -12.68 -5.30 -6.33
CA VAL A 272 -12.58 -5.00 -7.76
C VAL A 272 -12.60 -3.50 -8.00
N ILE A 273 -11.60 -3.03 -8.74
CA ILE A 273 -11.54 -1.68 -9.29
C ILE A 273 -11.87 -1.73 -10.76
N LEU A 274 -13.03 -1.19 -11.10
CA LEU A 274 -13.54 -1.18 -12.45
C LEU A 274 -13.06 0.07 -13.20
N ASN A 275 -12.28 -0.11 -14.26
CA ASN A 275 -12.10 0.96 -15.25
C ASN A 275 -13.17 0.79 -16.35
N GLY A 276 -14.04 1.79 -16.49
CA GLY A 276 -15.30 1.69 -17.23
C GLY A 276 -15.25 2.21 -18.66
N TRP A 277 -15.84 3.38 -18.89
CA TRP A 277 -15.83 4.06 -20.20
C TRP A 277 -14.74 5.12 -20.21
N GLY A 278 -13.72 4.93 -21.05
CA GLY A 278 -12.60 5.85 -21.22
C GLY A 278 -12.86 7.07 -22.10
N CYS A 279 -11.94 8.03 -22.01
CA CYS A 279 -11.93 9.29 -22.75
C CYS A 279 -11.59 9.09 -24.24
N ASP A 280 -11.07 7.92 -24.61
CA ASP A 280 -10.81 7.47 -25.98
C ASP A 280 -12.08 7.17 -26.78
N ARG A 281 -13.21 6.96 -26.09
CA ARG A 281 -14.51 6.59 -26.68
C ARG A 281 -15.47 7.78 -26.87
N THR A 282 -15.04 9.00 -26.54
CA THR A 282 -15.89 10.19 -26.62
C THR A 282 -15.11 11.40 -27.08
N THR A 283 -15.62 12.09 -28.09
CA THR A 283 -14.98 13.30 -28.64
C THR A 283 -15.54 14.56 -28.00
N ASP A 284 -14.76 15.65 -28.04
CA ASP A 284 -15.14 16.98 -27.53
C ASP A 284 -16.52 17.43 -28.03
N ALA A 285 -16.83 17.16 -29.32
CA ALA A 285 -18.08 17.54 -29.95
C ALA A 285 -19.31 16.76 -29.43
N GLN A 286 -19.09 15.61 -28.79
CA GLN A 286 -20.16 14.79 -28.21
C GLN A 286 -20.54 15.22 -26.78
N ILE A 287 -19.72 16.06 -26.14
CA ILE A 287 -20.00 16.63 -24.81
C ILE A 287 -20.68 17.99 -24.99
N VAL A 288 -22.01 17.98 -25.07
CA VAL A 288 -22.84 19.19 -25.21
C VAL A 288 -23.35 19.59 -23.82
N ASP A 289 -23.16 20.86 -23.45
CA ASP A 289 -23.56 21.42 -22.15
C ASP A 289 -23.08 20.62 -20.92
N GLY A 290 -21.91 19.98 -21.04
CA GLY A 290 -21.32 19.17 -19.97
C GLY A 290 -22.04 17.84 -19.70
N GLN A 291 -22.84 17.37 -20.66
CA GLN A 291 -23.57 16.10 -20.59
C GLN A 291 -22.91 15.01 -21.45
N LEU A 292 -23.05 13.77 -21.01
CA LEU A 292 -22.65 12.61 -21.81
C LEU A 292 -23.61 12.37 -22.99
N PRO A 293 -23.12 11.82 -24.12
CA PRO A 293 -24.00 11.34 -25.19
C PRO A 293 -24.80 10.10 -24.74
N GLU A 294 -25.96 9.86 -25.34
CA GLU A 294 -26.90 8.81 -24.89
C GLU A 294 -26.34 7.39 -24.97
N ASN A 295 -25.44 7.11 -25.91
CA ASN A 295 -24.76 5.82 -25.99
C ASN A 295 -23.85 5.58 -24.77
N ALA A 296 -23.14 6.61 -24.28
CA ALA A 296 -22.32 6.51 -23.08
C ALA A 296 -23.19 6.33 -21.82
N LYS A 297 -24.30 7.07 -21.70
CA LYS A 297 -25.28 6.89 -20.62
C LYS A 297 -25.85 5.47 -20.59
N THR A 298 -26.28 4.97 -21.74
CA THR A 298 -26.81 3.60 -21.90
C THR A 298 -25.77 2.56 -21.51
N TYR A 299 -24.52 2.73 -21.93
CA TYR A 299 -23.44 1.84 -21.54
C TYR A 299 -23.21 1.84 -20.02
N LEU A 300 -23.02 3.02 -19.42
CA LEU A 300 -22.76 3.15 -17.99
C LEU A 300 -23.90 2.59 -17.14
N SER A 301 -25.15 2.87 -17.51
CA SER A 301 -26.31 2.28 -16.82
C SER A 301 -26.34 0.76 -16.92
N ASN A 302 -26.03 0.18 -18.09
CA ASN A 302 -25.96 -1.26 -18.24
C ASN A 302 -24.80 -1.89 -17.46
N LEU A 303 -23.64 -1.22 -17.43
CA LEU A 303 -22.47 -1.64 -16.67
C LEU A 303 -22.79 -1.65 -15.16
N LEU A 304 -23.30 -0.54 -14.63
CA LEU A 304 -23.64 -0.40 -13.22
C LEU A 304 -24.78 -1.35 -12.80
N ARG A 305 -25.79 -1.53 -13.65
CA ARG A 305 -26.90 -2.47 -13.38
C ARG A 305 -26.45 -3.92 -13.36
N THR A 306 -25.56 -4.30 -14.26
CA THR A 306 -25.11 -5.70 -14.40
C THR A 306 -24.04 -6.06 -13.38
N TYR A 307 -23.06 -5.17 -13.15
CA TYR A 307 -21.85 -5.48 -12.39
C TYR A 307 -21.66 -4.61 -11.15
N GLY A 308 -22.43 -3.53 -10.96
CA GLY A 308 -22.21 -2.56 -9.89
C GLY A 308 -22.30 -3.14 -8.48
N SER A 309 -23.04 -4.23 -8.29
CA SER A 309 -23.10 -4.97 -7.02
C SER A 309 -21.95 -5.95 -6.82
N MET A 310 -21.08 -6.16 -7.81
CA MET A 310 -19.93 -7.08 -7.73
C MET A 310 -18.60 -6.35 -7.57
N VAL A 311 -18.58 -5.02 -7.70
CA VAL A 311 -17.36 -4.21 -7.70
C VAL A 311 -17.38 -3.17 -6.58
N GLN A 312 -16.21 -2.85 -6.03
CA GLN A 312 -16.06 -1.93 -4.89
C GLN A 312 -15.73 -0.52 -5.35
N TYR A 313 -14.99 -0.39 -6.46
CA TYR A 313 -14.53 0.90 -6.96
C TYR A 313 -14.84 1.06 -8.45
N TYR A 314 -15.22 2.27 -8.85
CA TYR A 314 -15.33 2.69 -10.25
C TYR A 314 -14.36 3.84 -10.50
N GLU A 315 -13.39 3.62 -11.38
CA GLU A 315 -12.38 4.59 -11.80
C GLU A 315 -12.88 5.45 -12.97
N ILE A 316 -12.85 6.77 -12.81
CA ILE A 316 -13.28 7.72 -13.85
C ILE A 316 -12.18 7.85 -14.92
N CYS A 317 -12.20 7.01 -15.95
CA CYS A 317 -11.23 7.07 -17.07
C CYS A 317 -9.78 6.72 -16.65
N ASN A 318 -8.98 6.31 -17.64
CA ASN A 318 -7.57 6.02 -17.50
C ASN A 318 -6.73 7.16 -18.08
N GLU A 319 -5.81 7.72 -17.30
CA GLU A 319 -4.77 8.64 -17.76
C GLU A 319 -5.24 9.80 -18.68
N PRO A 320 -6.34 10.52 -18.35
CA PRO A 320 -6.90 11.57 -19.23
C PRO A 320 -5.93 12.72 -19.51
N THR A 321 -4.88 12.86 -18.70
CA THR A 321 -3.85 13.88 -18.75
C THR A 321 -2.76 13.61 -19.80
N GLN A 322 -2.63 12.39 -20.36
CA GLN A 322 -1.54 12.12 -21.32
C GLN A 322 -1.75 12.77 -22.68
N ASN A 323 -2.98 12.96 -23.14
CA ASN A 323 -3.24 13.26 -24.56
C ASN A 323 -4.44 14.17 -24.86
N ILE A 324 -5.04 14.88 -23.89
CA ILE A 324 -6.35 15.50 -24.17
C ILE A 324 -6.54 16.91 -23.56
N THR A 325 -7.25 17.72 -24.35
CA THR A 325 -7.63 19.13 -24.23
C THR A 325 -8.54 19.43 -23.02
N LYS A 326 -9.02 20.69 -22.89
CA LYS A 326 -10.09 21.10 -21.95
C LYS A 326 -11.32 20.17 -21.95
N ALA A 327 -11.58 19.47 -23.05
CA ALA A 327 -12.71 18.56 -23.14
C ALA A 327 -12.53 17.27 -22.32
N SER A 328 -11.31 16.81 -22.06
CA SER A 328 -11.10 15.63 -21.21
C SER A 328 -11.58 15.87 -19.77
N TYR A 329 -11.35 17.07 -19.26
CA TYR A 329 -11.87 17.47 -17.95
C TYR A 329 -13.41 17.47 -17.94
N GLN A 330 -14.03 18.08 -18.95
CA GLN A 330 -15.50 18.13 -19.06
C GLN A 330 -16.11 16.73 -19.19
N TYR A 331 -15.44 15.84 -19.94
CA TYR A 331 -15.81 14.44 -20.03
C TYR A 331 -15.75 13.75 -18.67
N CYS A 332 -14.61 13.81 -17.95
CA CYS A 332 -14.47 13.19 -16.64
C CYS A 332 -15.51 13.71 -15.64
N LEU A 333 -15.80 15.01 -15.68
CA LEU A 333 -16.83 15.64 -14.86
C LEU A 333 -18.24 15.13 -15.19
N ALA A 334 -18.56 14.97 -16.48
CA ALA A 334 -19.85 14.43 -16.92
C ALA A 334 -20.04 12.97 -16.50
N VAL A 335 -18.99 12.13 -16.62
CA VAL A 335 -19.00 10.75 -16.11
C VAL A 335 -19.17 10.72 -14.60
N ALA A 336 -18.39 11.52 -13.86
CA ALA A 336 -18.45 11.55 -12.41
C ALA A 336 -19.88 11.86 -11.92
N ARG A 337 -20.50 12.90 -12.50
CA ARG A 337 -21.89 13.27 -12.18
C ARG A 337 -22.89 12.16 -12.54
N TYR A 338 -22.75 11.55 -13.71
CA TYR A 338 -23.65 10.49 -14.15
C TYR A 338 -23.54 9.24 -13.25
N VAL A 339 -22.32 8.77 -13.00
CA VAL A 339 -22.08 7.58 -12.16
C VAL A 339 -22.51 7.86 -10.72
N LEU A 340 -22.18 9.03 -10.16
CA LEU A 340 -22.59 9.40 -8.81
C LEU A 340 -24.13 9.35 -8.63
N ALA A 341 -24.89 9.75 -9.65
CA ALA A 341 -26.35 9.72 -9.64
C ALA A 341 -26.97 8.33 -9.86
N ASN A 342 -26.21 7.37 -10.42
CA ASN A 342 -26.75 6.08 -10.87
C ASN A 342 -26.08 4.85 -10.26
N LYS A 343 -24.98 5.00 -9.51
CA LYS A 343 -24.25 3.90 -8.88
C LYS A 343 -25.04 3.31 -7.71
N PRO A 344 -24.84 2.01 -7.39
CA PRO A 344 -25.31 1.47 -6.12
C PRO A 344 -24.59 2.15 -4.93
N ALA A 345 -25.24 2.15 -3.76
CA ALA A 345 -24.71 2.79 -2.56
C ALA A 345 -23.35 2.22 -2.11
N THR A 346 -23.11 0.94 -2.38
CA THR A 346 -21.89 0.20 -2.01
C THR A 346 -20.68 0.49 -2.89
N LEU A 347 -20.89 1.08 -4.08
CA LEU A 347 -19.81 1.37 -5.03
C LEU A 347 -19.17 2.72 -4.75
N VAL A 348 -17.86 2.76 -4.59
CA VAL A 348 -17.09 3.99 -4.41
C VAL A 348 -16.66 4.53 -5.79
N LEU A 349 -17.00 5.79 -6.05
CA LEU A 349 -16.49 6.50 -7.23
C LEU A 349 -15.10 7.05 -6.92
N ILE A 350 -14.09 6.72 -7.72
CA ILE A 350 -12.72 7.18 -7.54
C ILE A 350 -12.28 8.04 -8.73
N PRO A 351 -11.40 9.04 -8.51
CA PRO A 351 -10.92 9.90 -9.59
C PRO A 351 -10.23 9.13 -10.71
N PRO A 352 -9.98 9.76 -11.86
CA PRO A 352 -9.16 9.18 -12.90
C PRO A 352 -7.82 8.69 -12.38
N GLY A 353 -7.30 7.64 -13.01
CA GLY A 353 -5.90 7.25 -12.90
C GLY A 353 -5.02 8.33 -13.51
N TYR A 354 -4.81 9.45 -12.80
CA TYR A 354 -4.03 10.57 -13.31
C TYR A 354 -2.62 10.10 -13.61
N SER A 355 -2.11 10.41 -14.79
CA SER A 355 -0.70 10.17 -15.08
C SER A 355 0.02 11.49 -15.26
N PHE A 356 1.27 11.49 -14.85
CA PHE A 356 2.09 12.68 -14.87
C PHE A 356 3.24 12.36 -15.84
N GLY A 357 3.13 12.93 -17.05
CA GLY A 357 3.77 12.44 -18.26
C GLY A 357 5.28 12.66 -18.36
N GLY A 358 5.92 11.89 -19.24
CA GLY A 358 7.29 12.12 -19.72
C GLY A 358 8.38 11.19 -19.17
N GLY A 359 8.04 10.16 -18.40
CA GLY A 359 9.04 9.29 -17.75
C GLY A 359 9.76 9.94 -16.56
N TRP A 360 9.51 11.24 -16.33
CA TRP A 360 10.02 12.05 -15.24
C TRP A 360 8.92 12.58 -14.31
N GLY A 361 7.64 12.39 -14.66
CA GLY A 361 6.52 12.74 -13.78
C GLY A 361 5.88 14.11 -14.01
N ASP A 362 6.24 14.93 -15.01
CA ASP A 362 5.63 16.26 -15.13
C ASP A 362 4.12 16.19 -15.46
N PRO A 363 3.22 16.91 -14.73
CA PRO A 363 1.82 17.02 -15.14
C PRO A 363 1.74 17.62 -16.55
N LYS A 364 0.96 16.98 -17.43
CA LYS A 364 0.74 17.44 -18.80
C LYS A 364 -0.70 17.91 -18.92
N ASN A 365 -0.86 19.11 -19.48
CA ASN A 365 -2.14 19.76 -19.81
C ASN A 365 -2.76 20.55 -18.65
N TRP A 366 -4.06 20.39 -18.40
CA TRP A 366 -4.82 21.31 -17.55
C TRP A 366 -4.33 21.27 -16.10
N ASP A 367 -4.05 20.10 -15.54
CA ASP A 367 -3.63 19.83 -14.15
C ASP A 367 -2.30 20.49 -13.72
N GLY A 368 -1.39 20.79 -14.66
CA GLY A 368 -0.10 21.44 -14.38
C GLY A 368 -0.17 22.95 -14.10
N THR A 369 -1.37 23.54 -14.08
CA THR A 369 -1.61 24.99 -13.84
C THR A 369 -2.43 25.21 -12.56
N ALA A 370 -2.49 26.45 -12.08
CA ALA A 370 -3.35 26.79 -10.94
C ALA A 370 -4.85 26.49 -11.25
N GLU A 371 -5.32 26.85 -12.46
CA GLU A 371 -6.67 26.49 -12.94
C GLU A 371 -6.86 24.97 -13.00
N GLY A 372 -5.81 24.26 -13.41
CA GLY A 372 -5.73 22.81 -13.38
C GLY A 372 -6.02 22.16 -12.06
N ARG A 373 -5.31 22.62 -11.04
CA ARG A 373 -5.46 22.14 -9.67
C ARG A 373 -6.87 22.44 -9.15
N GLU A 374 -7.46 23.58 -9.49
CA GLU A 374 -8.86 23.87 -9.16
C GLU A 374 -9.84 22.91 -9.86
N ASN A 375 -9.63 22.64 -11.15
CA ASN A 375 -10.43 21.66 -11.88
C ASN A 375 -10.32 20.26 -11.24
N ARG A 376 -9.10 19.89 -10.80
CA ARG A 376 -8.83 18.61 -10.15
C ARG A 376 -9.53 18.53 -8.80
N ARG A 377 -9.40 19.57 -7.96
CA ARG A 377 -10.16 19.70 -6.71
C ARG A 377 -11.67 19.55 -6.93
N ALA A 378 -12.21 20.21 -7.95
CA ALA A 378 -13.64 20.14 -8.26
C ALA A 378 -14.11 18.74 -8.70
N LEU A 379 -13.28 17.99 -9.46
CA LEU A 379 -13.58 16.61 -9.85
C LEU A 379 -13.42 15.65 -8.67
N ASP A 380 -12.30 15.72 -7.95
CA ASP A 380 -11.99 14.88 -6.80
C ASP A 380 -13.00 15.10 -5.66
N ALA A 381 -13.62 16.28 -5.56
CA ALA A 381 -14.71 16.55 -4.62
C ALA A 381 -15.96 15.68 -4.86
N LEU A 382 -16.18 15.19 -6.09
CA LEU A 382 -17.27 14.26 -6.43
C LEU A 382 -16.93 12.80 -6.08
N CYS A 383 -15.66 12.53 -5.75
CA CYS A 383 -15.13 11.19 -5.55
C CYS A 383 -14.90 10.88 -4.07
N GLY A 384 -14.92 9.59 -3.73
CA GLY A 384 -14.68 9.09 -2.37
C GLY A 384 -13.20 8.89 -2.01
N ALA A 385 -12.28 9.14 -2.94
CA ALA A 385 -10.85 8.90 -2.79
C ALA A 385 -10.04 9.92 -3.59
N TYR A 386 -8.73 9.95 -3.38
CA TYR A 386 -7.74 10.50 -4.31
C TYR A 386 -7.15 9.38 -5.17
N ASN A 387 -6.65 9.73 -6.35
CA ASN A 387 -6.00 8.77 -7.26
C ASN A 387 -4.78 9.39 -7.96
N GLY A 388 -3.94 8.55 -8.56
CA GLY A 388 -2.84 8.90 -9.44
C GLY A 388 -1.87 7.74 -9.65
N HIS A 389 -1.40 7.58 -10.88
CA HIS A 389 -0.43 6.57 -11.27
C HIS A 389 1.00 6.99 -10.91
N SER A 390 1.86 6.00 -10.68
CA SER A 390 3.27 6.24 -10.34
C SER A 390 4.20 5.22 -10.98
N PHE A 391 5.04 5.66 -11.92
CA PHE A 391 6.01 4.82 -12.59
C PHE A 391 7.46 5.27 -12.37
N GLY A 392 8.37 4.32 -12.27
CA GLY A 392 9.80 4.57 -12.36
C GLY A 392 10.34 5.47 -11.25
N GLN A 393 10.93 6.60 -11.64
CA GLN A 393 11.47 7.57 -10.68
C GLN A 393 10.46 8.68 -10.32
N SER A 394 9.18 8.56 -10.72
CA SER A 394 8.19 9.61 -10.49
C SER A 394 8.00 9.97 -9.01
N TYR A 395 8.20 9.03 -8.07
CA TYR A 395 8.21 9.35 -6.64
C TYR A 395 9.45 10.14 -6.18
N LEU A 396 10.60 9.97 -6.85
CA LEU A 396 11.86 10.67 -6.53
C LEU A 396 11.93 12.09 -7.08
N ASN A 397 11.09 12.43 -8.07
CA ASN A 397 11.17 13.74 -8.70
C ASN A 397 10.51 14.82 -7.82
N SER A 398 11.30 15.42 -6.95
CA SER A 398 10.87 16.51 -6.07
C SER A 398 10.64 17.85 -6.79
N ALA A 399 11.07 18.00 -8.04
CA ALA A 399 10.82 19.22 -8.81
C ALA A 399 9.35 19.28 -9.25
N ARG A 400 8.84 18.21 -9.86
CA ARG A 400 7.44 18.00 -10.28
C ARG A 400 7.19 16.50 -10.45
N GLY A 401 5.97 16.05 -10.16
CA GLY A 401 5.52 14.75 -10.60
C GLY A 401 5.43 13.61 -9.61
N GLY A 402 4.76 12.56 -10.09
CA GLY A 402 4.38 11.41 -9.26
C GLY A 402 3.10 11.68 -8.46
N SER A 403 2.38 10.61 -8.16
CA SER A 403 1.03 10.71 -7.57
C SER A 403 1.04 11.41 -6.21
N LEU A 404 2.01 11.15 -5.33
CA LEU A 404 2.06 11.78 -4.01
C LEU A 404 2.25 13.30 -4.10
N ILE A 405 3.28 13.73 -4.82
CA ILE A 405 3.67 15.14 -4.94
C ILE A 405 2.53 15.98 -5.52
N GLU A 406 1.88 15.49 -6.58
CA GLU A 406 0.78 16.20 -7.23
C GLU A 406 -0.48 16.26 -6.36
N ASN A 407 -0.71 15.24 -5.51
CA ASN A 407 -1.76 15.30 -4.50
C ASN A 407 -1.44 16.27 -3.36
N ILE A 408 -0.19 16.38 -2.91
CA ILE A 408 0.21 17.39 -1.93
C ILE A 408 0.03 18.80 -2.52
N ASP A 409 0.42 19.02 -3.76
CA ASP A 409 0.28 20.34 -4.40
C ASP A 409 -1.18 20.72 -4.68
N THR A 410 -2.04 19.73 -4.91
CA THR A 410 -3.46 19.94 -5.19
C THR A 410 -4.31 20.03 -3.94
N HIS A 411 -3.97 19.31 -2.86
CA HIS A 411 -4.85 19.18 -1.68
C HIS A 411 -4.20 19.65 -0.38
N GLY A 412 -2.88 19.87 -0.38
CA GLY A 412 -2.15 20.41 0.75
C GLY A 412 -2.43 21.89 1.02
N THR A 413 -2.19 22.31 2.25
CA THR A 413 -2.29 23.71 2.67
C THR A 413 -0.96 24.40 2.42
N LEU A 414 -0.97 25.51 1.67
CA LEU A 414 0.25 26.31 1.41
C LEU A 414 0.50 27.30 2.56
N ARG A 415 1.65 27.20 3.23
CA ARG A 415 2.10 28.11 4.30
C ARG A 415 3.55 28.47 4.11
N ASP A 416 3.88 29.76 4.05
CA ASP A 416 5.25 30.27 3.88
C ASP A 416 6.04 29.64 2.72
N GLY A 417 5.33 29.26 1.65
CA GLY A 417 5.92 28.60 0.48
C GLY A 417 6.13 27.09 0.64
N VAL A 418 5.57 26.45 1.67
CA VAL A 418 5.59 25.00 1.90
C VAL A 418 4.17 24.45 1.73
N ALA A 419 3.99 23.40 0.92
CA ALA A 419 2.72 22.70 0.82
C ALA A 419 2.68 21.57 1.86
N GLU A 420 1.68 21.59 2.74
CA GLU A 420 1.63 20.72 3.92
C GLU A 420 0.37 19.85 3.95
N VAL A 421 0.58 18.56 4.23
CA VAL A 421 -0.42 17.54 4.55
C VAL A 421 -0.01 16.90 5.87
N PRO A 422 -0.20 17.59 7.01
CA PRO A 422 0.43 17.24 8.28
C PRO A 422 -0.17 16.00 8.96
N ASN A 423 -1.32 15.50 8.49
CA ASN A 423 -2.03 14.35 9.06
C ASN A 423 -2.41 13.28 8.02
N GLY A 424 -1.65 13.19 6.93
CA GLY A 424 -2.06 12.43 5.76
C GLY A 424 -3.26 13.07 5.07
N PHE A 425 -3.73 12.43 4.00
CA PHE A 425 -4.87 12.92 3.23
C PHE A 425 -6.19 12.68 3.98
N ASP A 426 -7.15 13.57 3.75
CA ASP A 426 -8.50 13.50 4.32
C ASP A 426 -9.42 12.47 3.63
N LYS A 427 -8.99 11.96 2.48
CA LYS A 427 -9.62 10.85 1.75
C LYS A 427 -8.61 9.72 1.54
N PRO A 428 -9.06 8.46 1.40
CA PRO A 428 -8.20 7.38 0.99
C PRO A 428 -7.42 7.72 -0.28
N PHE A 429 -6.12 7.46 -0.28
CA PHE A 429 -5.27 7.59 -1.45
C PHE A 429 -5.18 6.24 -2.16
N ILE A 430 -5.68 6.20 -3.39
CA ILE A 430 -5.61 5.04 -4.26
C ILE A 430 -4.53 5.26 -5.34
N THR A 431 -3.78 4.22 -5.70
CA THR A 431 -2.92 4.23 -6.89
C THR A 431 -3.26 3.03 -7.75
N THR A 432 -4.09 3.24 -8.77
CA THR A 432 -4.62 2.17 -9.62
C THR A 432 -3.60 1.57 -10.58
N GLU A 433 -2.47 2.24 -10.84
CA GLU A 433 -1.33 1.66 -11.55
C GLU A 433 -0.01 2.21 -11.00
N MET A 434 0.94 1.32 -10.75
CA MET A 434 2.32 1.69 -10.44
C MET A 434 3.32 0.68 -10.96
N GLY A 435 4.58 1.06 -11.17
CA GLY A 435 5.61 0.09 -11.52
C GLY A 435 6.97 0.72 -11.76
N ALA A 436 7.95 -0.09 -12.13
CA ALA A 436 9.25 0.38 -12.61
C ALA A 436 9.59 -0.37 -13.90
N ALA A 437 10.05 0.32 -14.94
CA ALA A 437 10.51 -0.33 -16.17
C ALA A 437 11.88 -0.99 -15.94
N THR A 438 12.18 -2.07 -16.66
CA THR A 438 13.46 -2.81 -16.57
C THR A 438 14.70 -2.00 -16.94
N SER A 439 14.52 -0.82 -17.53
CA SER A 439 15.59 0.14 -17.84
C SER A 439 15.79 1.21 -16.76
N LEU A 440 14.88 1.32 -15.79
CA LEU A 440 14.94 2.33 -14.73
C LEU A 440 15.63 1.75 -13.50
N TRP A 441 16.62 2.48 -13.00
CA TRP A 441 17.44 2.09 -11.86
C TRP A 441 17.48 3.22 -10.83
N ASP A 442 17.87 2.87 -9.61
CA ASP A 442 17.88 3.77 -8.45
C ASP A 442 19.23 4.52 -8.31
N LEU A 443 19.81 4.64 -7.12
CA LEU A 443 21.13 5.26 -6.89
C LEU A 443 22.28 4.42 -7.46
N GLN A 444 23.38 5.08 -7.88
CA GLN A 444 24.59 4.36 -8.34
C GLN A 444 25.33 3.70 -7.17
N GLU A 445 25.23 4.29 -5.98
CA GLU A 445 25.86 3.89 -4.72
C GLU A 445 25.37 2.53 -4.19
N ILE A 446 24.26 2.02 -4.74
CA ILE A 446 23.75 0.67 -4.42
C ILE A 446 24.68 -0.41 -5.02
N GLY A 447 25.36 -0.13 -6.12
CA GLY A 447 26.21 -1.11 -6.81
C GLY A 447 25.40 -2.06 -7.67
N THR A 448 25.02 -3.23 -7.13
CA THR A 448 24.25 -4.29 -7.83
C THR A 448 22.75 -4.22 -7.50
N ASN A 449 21.88 -4.85 -8.30
CA ASN A 449 20.43 -4.88 -8.07
C ASN A 449 19.73 -3.50 -8.03
N ARG A 450 20.37 -2.44 -8.53
CA ARG A 450 19.80 -1.08 -8.56
C ARG A 450 18.48 -0.94 -9.35
N TYR A 451 18.15 -1.89 -10.24
CA TYR A 451 16.86 -1.94 -10.93
C TYR A 451 15.77 -2.52 -10.03
N ALA A 452 16.08 -3.60 -9.30
CA ALA A 452 15.22 -4.17 -8.27
C ALA A 452 14.95 -3.16 -7.15
N SER A 453 15.99 -2.43 -6.75
CA SER A 453 15.89 -1.30 -5.82
C SER A 453 14.84 -0.28 -6.25
N SER A 454 14.82 0.11 -7.52
CA SER A 454 13.85 1.11 -7.99
C SER A 454 12.41 0.58 -7.87
N LEU A 455 12.18 -0.70 -8.13
CA LEU A 455 10.88 -1.33 -7.95
C LEU A 455 10.51 -1.42 -6.46
N ASP A 456 11.42 -1.95 -5.65
CA ASP A 456 11.22 -2.14 -4.20
C ASP A 456 10.93 -0.81 -3.50
N ARG A 457 11.75 0.22 -3.75
CA ARG A 457 11.53 1.57 -3.22
C ARG A 457 10.18 2.14 -3.63
N ASN A 458 9.75 1.95 -4.89
CA ASN A 458 8.43 2.40 -5.31
C ASN A 458 7.30 1.68 -4.57
N LEU A 459 7.39 0.36 -4.40
CA LEU A 459 6.38 -0.40 -3.65
C LEU A 459 6.34 0.06 -2.17
N ARG A 460 7.51 0.21 -1.55
CA ARG A 460 7.66 0.73 -0.18
C ARG A 460 7.12 2.14 0.00
N ALA A 461 7.36 3.02 -0.96
CA ALA A 461 6.78 4.36 -0.96
C ALA A 461 5.25 4.30 -0.90
N HIS A 462 4.62 3.45 -1.72
CA HIS A 462 3.16 3.33 -1.74
C HIS A 462 2.61 2.68 -0.48
N ILE A 463 3.32 1.71 0.12
CA ILE A 463 2.99 1.20 1.47
C ILE A 463 2.99 2.34 2.51
N ALA A 464 3.84 3.34 2.32
CA ALA A 464 4.00 4.43 3.27
C ALA A 464 2.93 5.52 3.17
N PHE A 465 2.38 5.81 1.98
CA PHE A 465 1.41 6.89 1.80
C PHE A 465 0.03 6.47 1.29
N ALA A 466 -0.07 5.40 0.50
CA ALA A 466 -1.33 4.97 -0.10
C ALA A 466 -2.14 4.11 0.88
N ASP A 467 -3.46 4.07 0.66
CA ASP A 467 -4.37 3.14 1.36
C ASP A 467 -4.67 1.92 0.49
N LEU A 468 -4.54 2.08 -0.82
CA LEU A 468 -4.70 1.01 -1.79
C LEU A 468 -3.82 1.28 -3.01
N PHE A 469 -3.14 0.26 -3.53
CA PHE A 469 -2.45 0.39 -4.81
C PHE A 469 -2.34 -0.91 -5.59
N CYS A 470 -2.25 -0.80 -6.92
CA CYS A 470 -2.12 -1.92 -7.83
C CYS A 470 -0.82 -1.80 -8.63
N ALA A 471 0.01 -2.85 -8.57
CA ALA A 471 1.16 -2.98 -9.44
C ALA A 471 0.74 -3.24 -10.89
N ALA A 472 1.34 -2.51 -11.83
CA ALA A 472 0.96 -2.50 -13.23
C ALA A 472 1.49 -3.73 -13.97
N ASP A 473 0.51 -4.38 -14.58
CA ASP A 473 0.49 -5.47 -15.53
C ASP A 473 1.19 -6.76 -15.09
N LEU A 474 0.40 -7.69 -14.56
CA LEU A 474 0.79 -9.09 -14.37
C LEU A 474 1.22 -9.70 -15.71
N TRP A 475 0.39 -9.53 -16.74
CA TRP A 475 0.57 -10.10 -18.08
C TRP A 475 0.52 -9.04 -19.17
N ARG A 476 1.69 -8.58 -19.62
CA ARG A 476 1.80 -7.75 -20.83
C ARG A 476 3.13 -7.96 -21.54
N ASN A 477 3.14 -8.96 -22.43
CA ASN A 477 4.32 -9.31 -23.21
C ASN A 477 4.85 -8.12 -24.01
N GLY A 478 6.17 -7.95 -24.01
CA GLY A 478 6.85 -6.87 -24.75
C GLY A 478 6.88 -5.51 -24.04
N VAL A 479 6.35 -5.43 -22.82
CA VAL A 479 6.38 -4.20 -22.02
C VAL A 479 7.37 -4.34 -20.87
N ALA A 480 8.12 -3.27 -20.60
CA ALA A 480 9.27 -3.30 -19.69
C ALA A 480 8.91 -3.41 -18.19
N TYR A 481 7.65 -3.56 -17.80
CA TYR A 481 7.22 -3.58 -16.39
C TYR A 481 6.37 -4.79 -15.99
N ASN A 482 6.17 -5.77 -16.88
CA ASN A 482 5.38 -6.97 -16.60
C ASN A 482 5.95 -7.81 -15.45
N TYR A 483 5.09 -8.43 -14.65
CA TYR A 483 5.53 -9.31 -13.54
C TYR A 483 5.80 -10.75 -13.96
N LEU A 484 5.07 -11.25 -14.96
CA LEU A 484 5.16 -12.63 -15.41
C LEU A 484 5.46 -12.72 -16.90
N THR A 485 6.12 -13.82 -17.28
CA THR A 485 6.34 -14.26 -18.66
C THR A 485 5.80 -15.68 -18.84
N GLY A 486 5.52 -16.07 -20.09
CA GLY A 486 4.82 -17.32 -20.41
C GLY A 486 3.45 -17.05 -21.05
N THR A 487 2.58 -18.06 -21.02
CA THR A 487 1.23 -17.99 -21.58
C THR A 487 0.21 -17.75 -20.46
N PRO A 488 -0.61 -16.68 -20.50
CA PRO A 488 -1.51 -16.31 -19.40
C PRO A 488 -2.54 -17.38 -18.99
N ASP A 489 -2.86 -18.33 -19.86
CA ASP A 489 -3.83 -19.39 -19.63
C ASP A 489 -3.21 -20.74 -19.22
N ASP A 490 -1.87 -20.81 -19.09
CA ASP A 490 -1.16 -22.04 -18.69
C ASP A 490 -0.13 -21.78 -17.58
N PRO A 491 -0.51 -22.01 -16.30
CA PRO A 491 0.39 -21.86 -15.16
C PRO A 491 1.68 -22.68 -15.23
N ALA A 492 1.71 -23.77 -16.00
CA ALA A 492 2.94 -24.56 -16.16
C ALA A 492 4.05 -23.81 -16.89
N THR A 493 3.71 -22.78 -17.67
CA THR A 493 4.67 -21.96 -18.43
C THR A 493 5.15 -20.73 -17.68
N TRP A 494 4.54 -20.39 -16.55
CA TRP A 494 4.74 -19.11 -15.91
C TRP A 494 6.12 -19.00 -15.26
N GLN A 495 6.80 -17.88 -15.56
CA GLN A 495 8.08 -17.50 -14.96
C GLN A 495 8.01 -16.05 -14.48
N ALA A 496 8.56 -15.81 -13.31
CA ALA A 496 8.74 -14.47 -12.75
C ALA A 496 9.68 -13.64 -13.64
N ALA A 497 9.22 -12.45 -14.05
CA ALA A 497 10.00 -11.56 -14.89
C ALA A 497 11.15 -10.92 -14.11
N PRO A 498 12.31 -10.67 -14.75
CA PRO A 498 13.44 -9.99 -14.11
C PRO A 498 13.15 -8.51 -13.86
N CYS A 499 13.80 -7.93 -12.86
CA CYS A 499 13.78 -6.48 -12.64
C CYS A 499 14.66 -5.71 -13.64
N SER A 500 15.64 -6.36 -14.28
CA SER A 500 16.60 -5.75 -15.23
C SER A 500 16.40 -6.29 -16.65
N ASP A 501 16.76 -5.49 -17.67
CA ASP A 501 16.80 -5.94 -19.06
C ASP A 501 18.11 -6.65 -19.45
N GLY A 502 19.04 -6.80 -18.48
CA GLY A 502 20.30 -7.50 -18.64
C GLY A 502 21.37 -6.73 -19.41
N LYS A 503 21.12 -5.49 -19.87
CA LYS A 503 22.09 -4.72 -20.65
C LYS A 503 23.16 -4.04 -19.81
N ASP A 504 22.89 -3.80 -18.52
CA ASP A 504 23.85 -3.24 -17.58
C ASP A 504 24.35 -4.35 -16.62
N PRO A 505 25.67 -4.58 -16.50
CA PRO A 505 26.22 -5.58 -15.58
C PRO A 505 25.92 -5.29 -14.10
N ARG A 506 25.57 -4.05 -13.75
CA ARG A 506 25.10 -3.65 -12.41
C ARG A 506 23.64 -4.02 -12.16
N GLY A 507 22.97 -4.60 -13.16
CA GLY A 507 21.71 -5.33 -12.98
C GLY A 507 21.79 -6.43 -11.92
N GLY A 508 23.02 -6.85 -11.58
CA GLY A 508 23.29 -8.00 -10.72
C GLY A 508 23.46 -9.27 -11.57
N PRO A 509 24.29 -10.23 -11.12
CA PRO A 509 24.52 -11.47 -11.86
C PRO A 509 23.27 -12.35 -11.99
N ASP A 510 22.29 -12.19 -11.09
CA ASP A 510 20.97 -12.83 -11.09
C ASP A 510 19.92 -11.79 -10.68
N SER A 511 19.51 -10.90 -11.60
CA SER A 511 18.61 -9.80 -11.24
C SER A 511 17.37 -10.33 -10.54
N GLU A 512 17.12 -9.85 -9.31
CA GLU A 512 15.88 -10.07 -8.54
C GLU A 512 14.66 -10.14 -9.47
N THR A 513 13.74 -11.05 -9.19
CA THR A 513 12.50 -11.12 -9.95
C THR A 513 11.47 -10.17 -9.37
N ARG A 514 10.59 -9.64 -10.22
CA ARG A 514 9.53 -8.73 -9.80
C ARG A 514 8.56 -9.38 -8.84
N VAL A 515 8.27 -10.68 -9.06
CA VAL A 515 7.45 -11.50 -8.16
C VAL A 515 8.10 -11.61 -6.79
N LYS A 516 9.42 -11.87 -6.71
CA LYS A 516 10.13 -11.94 -5.43
C LYS A 516 10.01 -10.63 -4.64
N VAL A 517 10.25 -9.49 -5.28
CA VAL A 517 10.12 -8.16 -4.66
C VAL A 517 8.68 -7.90 -4.22
N LEU A 518 7.67 -8.15 -5.08
CA LEU A 518 6.26 -7.93 -4.72
C LEU A 518 5.84 -8.80 -3.56
N ARG A 519 6.11 -10.10 -3.62
CA ARG A 519 5.67 -11.06 -2.60
C ARG A 519 6.27 -10.76 -1.24
N ARG A 520 7.57 -10.40 -1.18
CA ARG A 520 8.21 -9.97 0.07
C ARG A 520 7.41 -8.87 0.78
N LEU A 521 6.89 -7.91 0.01
CA LEU A 521 6.10 -6.80 0.55
C LEU A 521 4.62 -7.18 0.76
N ALA A 522 3.98 -7.85 -0.18
CA ALA A 522 2.59 -8.30 -0.08
C ALA A 522 2.37 -9.16 1.18
N LEU A 523 3.26 -10.12 1.41
CA LEU A 523 3.17 -11.05 2.54
C LEU A 523 3.44 -10.39 3.89
N ALA A 524 4.14 -9.25 3.92
CA ALA A 524 4.43 -8.51 5.15
C ALA A 524 3.36 -7.46 5.48
N TYR A 525 2.73 -6.85 4.47
CA TYR A 525 1.87 -5.66 4.62
C TYR A 525 0.42 -5.86 4.17
N SER A 526 0.11 -6.87 3.36
CA SER A 526 -1.18 -7.03 2.68
C SER A 526 -1.89 -8.38 2.92
N THR A 527 -1.49 -9.11 3.96
CA THR A 527 -2.19 -10.32 4.40
C THR A 527 -3.09 -9.97 5.59
N HIS A 528 -4.35 -9.66 5.29
CA HIS A 528 -5.30 -9.04 6.22
C HIS A 528 -6.13 -10.08 6.98
N GLY A 529 -6.60 -9.71 8.17
CA GLY A 529 -7.40 -10.55 9.05
C GLY A 529 -6.90 -10.51 10.48
N ARG A 530 -7.58 -11.21 11.39
CA ARG A 530 -7.22 -11.18 12.81
C ARG A 530 -5.86 -11.87 13.02
N PRO A 531 -4.87 -11.22 13.67
CA PRO A 531 -3.59 -11.84 13.99
C PRO A 531 -3.76 -13.10 14.85
N LEU A 532 -2.99 -14.14 14.55
CA LEU A 532 -2.93 -15.35 15.36
C LEU A 532 -1.76 -15.31 16.35
N PRO A 533 -1.93 -15.83 17.58
CA PRO A 533 -0.84 -15.98 18.53
C PRO A 533 0.28 -16.87 17.98
N TYR A 534 1.53 -16.46 18.17
CA TYR A 534 2.68 -17.28 17.83
C TYR A 534 3.92 -16.96 18.68
N VAL A 535 4.86 -17.90 18.69
CA VAL A 535 6.21 -17.70 19.22
C VAL A 535 7.24 -18.20 18.20
N TYR A 536 8.45 -17.64 18.26
CA TYR A 536 9.59 -18.23 17.57
C TYR A 536 10.05 -19.48 18.35
N ALA A 537 10.07 -20.62 17.67
CA ALA A 537 10.53 -21.88 18.27
C ALA A 537 12.05 -21.88 18.51
N ASP A 538 12.80 -21.11 17.72
CA ASP A 538 14.18 -20.71 17.98
C ASP A 538 14.26 -19.18 18.16
N PRO A 539 14.13 -18.67 19.40
CA PRO A 539 14.18 -17.24 19.68
C PRO A 539 15.47 -16.55 19.25
N GLU A 540 16.62 -17.24 19.28
CA GLU A 540 17.91 -16.64 18.96
C GLU A 540 18.10 -16.46 17.46
N ALA A 541 17.53 -17.37 16.64
CA ALA A 541 17.51 -17.22 15.19
C ALA A 541 16.73 -15.99 14.70
N ALA A 542 15.73 -15.53 15.46
CA ALA A 542 14.92 -14.36 15.14
C ALA A 542 15.37 -13.07 15.85
N ARG A 543 16.19 -13.18 16.91
CA ARG A 543 16.53 -12.05 17.77
C ARG A 543 17.27 -10.96 17.00
N ASN A 544 16.66 -9.77 16.97
CA ASN A 544 17.15 -8.58 16.27
C ASN A 544 17.46 -8.83 14.79
N GLN A 545 16.82 -9.82 14.16
CA GLN A 545 16.95 -10.11 12.74
C GLN A 545 15.78 -9.50 11.95
N LEU A 546 16.03 -9.08 10.71
CA LEU A 546 15.01 -8.51 9.81
C LEU A 546 14.17 -9.61 9.15
N VAL A 547 13.65 -10.52 9.96
CA VAL A 547 12.82 -11.64 9.56
C VAL A 547 11.43 -11.48 10.14
N TYR A 548 10.42 -11.95 9.42
CA TYR A 548 9.04 -11.68 9.78
C TYR A 548 8.17 -12.91 9.58
N PHE A 549 7.27 -13.14 10.54
CA PHE A 549 6.21 -14.12 10.42
C PHE A 549 4.88 -13.45 10.69
N ARG A 550 3.96 -13.54 9.73
CA ARG A 550 2.60 -13.00 9.81
C ARG A 550 1.63 -14.16 9.74
N ALA A 551 0.77 -14.29 10.74
CA ALA A 551 -0.29 -15.28 10.75
C ALA A 551 -1.63 -14.59 10.94
N VAL A 552 -2.56 -14.76 10.00
CA VAL A 552 -3.88 -14.12 10.04
C VAL A 552 -5.01 -15.09 9.76
N ASP A 553 -6.12 -14.87 10.46
CA ASP A 553 -7.41 -15.49 10.23
C ASP A 553 -8.32 -14.53 9.47
N THR A 554 -8.57 -14.86 8.19
CA THR A 554 -9.36 -14.01 7.29
C THR A 554 -10.86 -14.02 7.60
N SER A 555 -11.35 -14.94 8.45
CA SER A 555 -12.78 -15.02 8.80
C SER A 555 -13.29 -13.82 9.61
N ALA A 556 -12.37 -13.05 10.21
CA ALA A 556 -12.68 -11.83 10.94
C ALA A 556 -12.89 -10.61 10.02
N LEU A 557 -12.53 -10.72 8.72
CA LEU A 557 -12.72 -9.62 7.78
C LEU A 557 -14.20 -9.37 7.52
N ALA A 558 -14.57 -8.08 7.51
CA ALA A 558 -15.89 -7.68 7.08
C ALA A 558 -16.13 -8.10 5.62
N PRO A 559 -17.35 -8.55 5.26
CA PRO A 559 -17.68 -8.84 3.88
C PRO A 559 -17.45 -7.63 2.97
N LEU A 560 -16.93 -7.85 1.77
CA LEU A 560 -16.70 -6.76 0.82
C LEU A 560 -18.03 -6.06 0.44
N PRO A 561 -18.11 -4.71 0.53
CA PRO A 561 -19.32 -3.98 0.17
C PRO A 561 -19.81 -4.30 -1.24
N GLY A 562 -21.12 -4.56 -1.38
CA GLY A 562 -21.72 -4.94 -2.66
C GLY A 562 -21.63 -6.44 -2.92
N SER A 563 -20.42 -6.95 -3.18
CA SER A 563 -20.23 -8.35 -3.61
C SER A 563 -20.53 -9.36 -2.49
N GLY A 564 -20.36 -8.95 -1.23
CA GLY A 564 -20.49 -9.83 -0.06
C GLY A 564 -19.44 -10.93 -0.05
N ALA A 565 -18.28 -10.69 -0.67
CA ALA A 565 -17.16 -11.63 -0.64
C ALA A 565 -16.65 -11.77 0.80
N THR A 566 -16.27 -13.00 1.17
CA THR A 566 -15.69 -13.34 2.47
C THR A 566 -14.68 -14.45 2.27
N SER A 567 -13.71 -14.57 3.18
CA SER A 567 -12.78 -15.70 3.23
C SER A 567 -12.75 -16.31 4.64
N ARG A 568 -12.39 -17.59 4.72
CA ARG A 568 -12.10 -18.29 5.98
C ARG A 568 -10.70 -18.91 6.01
N LYS A 569 -9.83 -18.54 5.06
CA LYS A 569 -8.45 -19.03 5.00
C LYS A 569 -7.65 -18.57 6.22
N ILE A 570 -6.66 -19.38 6.60
CA ILE A 570 -5.55 -18.93 7.43
C ILE A 570 -4.35 -18.69 6.52
N LEU A 571 -3.75 -17.50 6.61
CA LEU A 571 -2.54 -17.15 5.86
C LEU A 571 -1.36 -17.14 6.83
N LEU A 572 -0.33 -17.94 6.54
CA LEU A 572 0.89 -18.06 7.34
C LEU A 572 2.09 -17.67 6.47
N SER A 573 2.52 -16.42 6.60
CA SER A 573 3.49 -15.79 5.70
C SER A 573 4.83 -15.59 6.41
N PHE A 574 5.91 -16.02 5.76
CA PHE A 574 7.29 -15.88 6.21
C PHE A 574 8.02 -14.94 5.26
N VAL A 575 8.78 -13.99 5.81
CA VAL A 575 9.48 -12.98 5.01
C VAL A 575 10.88 -12.75 5.57
N ASN A 576 11.86 -12.68 4.68
CA ASN A 576 13.22 -12.23 4.98
C ASN A 576 13.48 -10.87 4.32
N PHE A 577 13.71 -9.83 5.12
CA PHE A 577 14.09 -8.48 4.66
C PHE A 577 15.59 -8.22 4.68
N ASP A 578 16.41 -9.21 5.09
CA ASP A 578 17.85 -9.19 4.89
C ASP A 578 18.14 -9.60 3.43
N GLU A 579 18.55 -8.64 2.61
CA GLU A 579 18.93 -8.86 1.20
C GLU A 579 20.32 -9.48 1.03
N GLN A 580 21.05 -9.72 2.13
CA GLN A 580 22.43 -10.22 2.12
C GLN A 580 22.58 -11.60 2.79
N LYS A 581 21.66 -11.99 3.67
CA LYS A 581 21.79 -13.23 4.47
C LYS A 581 20.55 -14.12 4.40
N PRO A 582 20.74 -15.45 4.31
CA PRO A 582 19.66 -16.39 4.52
C PRO A 582 19.32 -16.54 6.01
N HIS A 583 18.07 -16.94 6.29
CA HIS A 583 17.58 -17.23 7.63
C HIS A 583 16.77 -18.52 7.66
N ASP A 584 16.92 -19.28 8.75
CA ASP A 584 16.07 -20.43 9.08
C ASP A 584 15.06 -19.98 10.15
N LEU A 585 13.78 -19.95 9.80
CA LEU A 585 12.71 -19.48 10.68
C LEU A 585 11.87 -20.66 11.14
N ALA A 586 11.86 -20.88 12.45
CA ALA A 586 10.99 -21.84 13.10
C ALA A 586 9.98 -21.12 14.00
N VAL A 587 8.69 -21.40 13.81
CA VAL A 587 7.59 -20.79 14.55
C VAL A 587 6.63 -21.85 15.06
N ARG A 588 6.00 -21.55 16.19
CA ARG A 588 4.83 -22.26 16.70
C ARG A 588 3.65 -21.29 16.72
N VAL A 589 2.65 -21.55 15.90
CA VAL A 589 1.44 -20.71 15.77
C VAL A 589 0.24 -21.45 16.33
N THR A 590 -0.65 -20.74 17.03
CA THR A 590 -1.90 -21.30 17.55
C THR A 590 -3.03 -21.04 16.56
N LEU A 591 -3.59 -22.11 15.99
CA LEU A 591 -4.72 -22.03 15.06
C LEU A 591 -6.07 -22.05 15.79
N PRO A 592 -7.16 -21.50 15.19
CA PRO A 592 -8.49 -21.53 15.77
C PRO A 592 -9.16 -22.92 15.69
N PHE A 593 -8.47 -23.93 15.18
CA PHE A 593 -8.94 -25.31 15.02
C PHE A 593 -7.81 -26.32 15.26
N ALA A 594 -8.17 -27.60 15.35
CA ALA A 594 -7.24 -28.72 15.46
C ALA A 594 -7.64 -29.85 14.49
N GLY A 595 -6.70 -30.75 14.21
CA GLY A 595 -6.87 -31.89 13.31
C GLY A 595 -6.43 -31.62 11.88
N LYS A 596 -6.38 -32.69 11.07
CA LYS A 596 -5.84 -32.67 9.71
C LYS A 596 -6.52 -31.62 8.81
N CYS A 597 -5.71 -30.83 8.13
CA CYS A 597 -6.13 -29.90 7.10
C CYS A 597 -5.19 -29.93 5.89
N THR A 598 -5.63 -29.33 4.79
CA THR A 598 -4.83 -29.12 3.59
C THR A 598 -4.39 -27.67 3.51
N ALA A 599 -3.21 -27.46 2.94
CA ALA A 599 -2.73 -26.14 2.60
C ALA A 599 -2.01 -26.16 1.25
N VAL A 600 -2.01 -25.01 0.59
CA VAL A 600 -1.12 -24.76 -0.55
C VAL A 600 0.04 -23.92 -0.04
N ARG A 601 1.26 -24.35 -0.31
CA ARG A 601 2.49 -23.62 0.00
C ARG A 601 3.02 -22.98 -1.28
N TYR A 602 3.38 -21.71 -1.20
CA TYR A 602 4.09 -20.99 -2.25
C TYR A 602 5.47 -20.54 -1.75
N GLY A 603 6.55 -21.12 -2.29
CA GLY A 603 7.94 -20.78 -2.02
C GLY A 603 8.51 -19.67 -2.90
N PRO A 604 9.83 -19.39 -2.79
CA PRO A 604 10.53 -18.30 -3.47
C PRO A 604 10.92 -18.60 -4.92
N GLU A 605 10.66 -19.80 -5.41
CA GLU A 605 11.11 -20.26 -6.72
C GLU A 605 10.52 -19.41 -7.87
N PRO A 606 11.30 -19.16 -8.95
CA PRO A 606 10.90 -18.23 -10.00
C PRO A 606 9.83 -18.77 -10.96
N SER A 607 9.60 -20.09 -10.99
CA SER A 607 8.50 -20.68 -11.76
C SER A 607 7.32 -21.02 -10.86
N TYR A 608 6.10 -20.87 -11.39
CA TYR A 608 4.88 -21.20 -10.63
C TYR A 608 4.88 -22.66 -10.15
N THR A 609 5.27 -23.60 -11.02
CA THR A 609 5.27 -25.04 -10.71
C THR A 609 6.30 -25.43 -9.66
N ALA A 610 7.43 -24.73 -9.58
CA ALA A 610 8.43 -24.97 -8.54
C ALA A 610 8.04 -24.29 -7.23
N ALA A 611 7.40 -23.12 -7.30
CA ALA A 611 6.97 -22.38 -6.12
C ALA A 611 5.81 -23.06 -5.40
N ARG A 612 4.87 -23.67 -6.13
CA ARG A 612 3.66 -24.25 -5.56
C ARG A 612 3.85 -25.70 -5.14
N SER A 613 3.44 -26.02 -3.91
CA SER A 613 3.27 -27.40 -3.43
C SER A 613 2.02 -27.55 -2.58
N GLU A 614 1.40 -28.72 -2.62
CA GLU A 614 0.31 -29.08 -1.70
C GLU A 614 0.90 -29.77 -0.47
N VAL A 615 0.41 -29.39 0.71
CA VAL A 615 0.87 -29.93 1.98
C VAL A 615 -0.31 -30.33 2.86
N SER A 616 -0.13 -31.37 3.66
CA SER A 616 -1.07 -31.76 4.72
C SER A 616 -0.48 -31.35 6.06
N LEU A 617 -1.29 -30.70 6.88
CA LEU A 617 -0.94 -30.23 8.21
C LEU A 617 -1.85 -30.90 9.24
N ASP A 618 -1.38 -31.09 10.47
CA ASP A 618 -2.16 -31.71 11.55
C ASP A 618 -1.98 -30.92 12.87
N PRO A 619 -2.52 -29.68 12.94
CA PRO A 619 -2.43 -28.83 14.13
C PRO A 619 -3.08 -29.46 15.35
N LYS A 620 -2.47 -29.26 16.52
CA LYS A 620 -3.01 -29.69 17.82
C LYS A 620 -3.20 -28.52 18.77
N PRO A 621 -4.26 -27.72 18.61
CA PRO A 621 -4.30 -26.49 17.78
C PRO A 621 -2.98 -25.75 17.47
N GLU A 622 -1.88 -26.03 18.18
CA GLU A 622 -0.56 -25.52 17.82
C GLU A 622 -0.04 -26.22 16.55
N LEU A 623 0.55 -25.42 15.66
CA LEU A 623 1.22 -25.86 14.45
C LEU A 623 2.66 -25.35 14.47
N GLU A 624 3.61 -26.28 14.33
CA GLU A 624 5.03 -25.95 14.16
C GLU A 624 5.38 -25.93 12.68
N LEU A 625 6.05 -24.86 12.25
CA LEU A 625 6.53 -24.68 10.89
C LEU A 625 7.99 -24.26 10.93
N SER A 626 8.78 -24.78 10.01
CA SER A 626 10.16 -24.34 9.79
C SER A 626 10.39 -24.09 8.30
N VAL A 627 10.90 -22.90 7.98
CA VAL A 627 11.15 -22.47 6.61
C VAL A 627 12.54 -21.86 6.53
N LYS A 628 13.32 -22.33 5.56
CA LYS A 628 14.55 -21.68 5.13
C LYS A 628 14.25 -20.64 4.06
N LEU A 629 14.69 -19.41 4.28
CA LEU A 629 14.57 -18.31 3.33
C LEU A 629 15.96 -17.80 2.97
N GLY A 630 16.26 -17.75 1.68
CA GLY A 630 17.38 -17.01 1.13
C GLY A 630 17.23 -15.49 1.33
N PRO A 631 18.25 -14.70 0.97
CA PRO A 631 18.20 -13.26 1.10
C PRO A 631 17.02 -12.65 0.32
N GLY A 632 16.23 -11.82 0.99
CA GLY A 632 15.08 -11.15 0.38
C GLY A 632 13.92 -12.06 -0.03
N GLU A 633 13.93 -13.34 0.36
CA GLU A 633 12.91 -14.33 -0.01
C GLU A 633 11.69 -14.32 0.91
N ALA A 634 10.59 -14.89 0.43
CA ALA A 634 9.37 -15.06 1.21
C ALA A 634 8.66 -16.37 0.83
N ALA A 635 7.85 -16.88 1.76
CA ALA A 635 7.01 -18.06 1.55
C ALA A 635 5.66 -17.88 2.25
N GLU A 636 4.63 -18.54 1.75
CA GLU A 636 3.31 -18.51 2.38
C GLU A 636 2.65 -19.89 2.36
N TYR A 637 1.92 -20.19 3.43
CA TYR A 637 0.96 -21.29 3.49
C TYR A 637 -0.45 -20.71 3.53
N ILE A 638 -1.27 -21.10 2.57
CA ILE A 638 -2.70 -20.80 2.53
C ILE A 638 -3.43 -22.04 3.02
N VAL A 639 -3.86 -22.01 4.27
CA VAL A 639 -4.48 -23.16 4.95
C VAL A 639 -5.99 -23.10 4.79
N GLU A 640 -6.59 -24.23 4.40
CA GLU A 640 -8.03 -24.43 4.43
C GLU A 640 -8.40 -25.02 5.80
N PRO A 641 -9.19 -24.35 6.64
CA PRO A 641 -9.70 -24.95 7.86
C PRO A 641 -10.54 -26.22 7.55
N PRO A 642 -10.59 -27.19 8.47
CA PRO A 642 -11.51 -28.32 8.36
C PRO A 642 -12.95 -27.85 8.08
N ALA A 643 -13.68 -28.65 7.29
CA ALA A 643 -15.01 -28.32 6.80
C ALA A 643 -16.01 -27.99 7.92
#